data_AF-A0A2D7WRI2-F1
#
_entry.id   AF-A0A2D7WRI2-F1
#
_cell.length_a   1.000
_cell.length_b   1.000
_cell.length_c   1.000
_cell.angle_alpha   90.00
_cell.angle_beta   90.00
_cell.angle_gamma   90.00
#
_symmetry.space_group_name_H-M   'P 1'
#
loop_
_entity.id
_entity.type
_entity.pdbx_description
1 polymer ?
#
loop_
_entity_poly.entity_id
_entity_poly.type
_entity_poly.pdbx_seq_one_letter_code
_entity_poly.pdbx_strand_id
1 'polypeptide(L)'
;MRLLSISLSWLCFSSATFLTLSSEEKEAGIFKIKAFPHIELLLSNQKNDLNLTQLPGGIYEIQTTGNDPYVWFQSLKNSYQPNLSYVIAFEYQAPEDFGNFVFYCRTGNKTKPIRTDLQPSREWQWFVFPLSDKGQLIGRKIDALRMDFGELDNKTFRIKNFRLIETNRELKLYAALGDKINQVDAFGIGLKKLNPQVSSTETVRYKDENSLSVTQAVYQYLDLDAETKRMRKQSGVVPPVPLGPRIVAGEGPNQENHTVIRILSPYQICETQFLAYPPKIRGGVGIETGIDEKGRPFIATWPLSSELTRNIHLFNRAGGSNGKIQVPEEINPPYDLAVGNFLPKSPGDEIAVTSQYAIEANPSIHVYNTVGKLLRRKTVTGEAGEYSLLTKNSNHLLIQELGRQKIHPILSPQKEISTSVVNKKLKVFDSVYPDREFNAGKTEETLSTLHLIHKERKTSSQNIGRMENIFWFDPQDEHNGDRATWGEFPDGKYVRNGLYNYLGSAHYWSPLLKKGEIESRTYGEWTSNIDWETAFSGAEWRKSVQEYNQGKPTVWTAAFTHRWHPRKMEPISSKVDPESGLPVYLLLDRKNDTKGGGYFGRKLFDYGSQHFENEALNKLYTFAQRAFYRKLVLAYRKNPEMTIAVEPNHENEIVSGINSIGDYNPENLHGFYHYLKSLYGNLIQINKIMKTPFTADFFDAPRDLSRGKWDKYDFENRFFSEWVEYNRIVVSRRVGTSYRECLLAGFPPELIKSHQIPDSYVFKSIVGISEGQKRISPIDWLLTTGAGFGFSRYGTYYEREHNIGQGAYSSGFDNMLIGEYASLNASPHHALEQLLYLRNHGVSTLHVMWWPSNLDKGFNQAQETALHNLISEHDKPRQGLAGGIREIRPWKGKNKSYDIASLGTTGRHTGLIKSINQDGSFEGTVYTVPFHSHVDISLLNQKETLSISDSGSEIAIIEKTRPGSLVEVNFIMDRRAPLLQMNMKHNGILLPDKTIRLENLNLNQQIRLIYKIPILMDSISLTLSSPQKTGIRDLSVIKHQDQVVNLAKKIMSGKRHQGGVTFDCLPPSQ
;
A
#
# COMPACT_ATOMS: atom_id res chain seq x y z
N MET A 1 -4.66 -33.46 63.05
CA MET A 1 -4.14 -34.75 63.55
C MET A 1 -4.77 -35.88 62.72
N ARG A 2 -4.20 -37.09 62.74
CA ARG A 2 -4.86 -38.36 62.32
C ARG A 2 -6.03 -38.68 63.29
N LEU A 3 -7.02 -39.56 63.05
CA LEU A 3 -7.50 -40.39 61.91
C LEU A 3 -8.92 -40.94 62.26
N LEU A 4 -9.48 -41.80 61.38
CA LEU A 4 -10.61 -42.74 61.59
C LEU A 4 -12.06 -42.15 61.64
N SER A 5 -13.14 -42.93 61.39
CA SER A 5 -13.58 -43.75 60.21
C SER A 5 -14.66 -44.80 60.60
N ILE A 6 -15.39 -45.36 59.62
CA ILE A 6 -16.29 -46.56 59.71
C ILE A 6 -17.64 -46.25 60.40
N SER A 7 -18.82 -46.82 60.05
CA SER A 7 -19.28 -47.86 59.08
C SER A 7 -20.43 -47.33 58.19
N LEU A 8 -20.62 -47.73 56.91
CA LEU A 8 -21.32 -48.94 56.43
C LEU A 8 -22.71 -49.18 57.10
N SER A 9 -23.78 -49.60 56.40
CA SER A 9 -24.07 -49.87 54.97
C SER A 9 -25.60 -50.09 54.84
N TRP A 10 -26.31 -50.14 53.70
CA TRP A 10 -26.02 -50.24 52.24
C TRP A 10 -27.25 -49.60 51.50
N LEU A 11 -27.69 -49.81 50.24
CA LEU A 11 -27.32 -50.60 49.05
C LEU A 11 -27.94 -49.90 47.80
N CYS A 12 -27.17 -49.56 46.75
CA CYS A 12 -27.65 -49.44 45.34
C CYS A 12 -26.49 -49.09 44.40
N PHE A 13 -25.93 -50.07 43.69
CA PHE A 13 -24.91 -49.86 42.65
C PHE A 13 -25.45 -50.38 41.31
N SER A 14 -25.51 -49.53 40.30
CA SER A 14 -25.72 -49.94 38.91
C SER A 14 -24.44 -50.58 38.35
N SER A 15 -24.62 -51.58 37.49
CA SER A 15 -23.54 -52.42 36.96
C SER A 15 -22.65 -51.68 35.95
N ALA A 16 -21.37 -52.07 35.92
CA ALA A 16 -20.38 -51.51 35.01
C ALA A 16 -20.41 -52.20 33.64
N THR A 17 -20.28 -51.39 32.58
CA THR A 17 -19.67 -51.81 31.32
C THR A 17 -18.55 -50.82 30.99
N PHE A 18 -17.31 -51.29 30.99
CA PHE A 18 -16.18 -50.55 30.42
C PHE A 18 -16.34 -50.52 28.90
N LEU A 19 -17.06 -49.52 28.38
CA LEU A 19 -16.84 -49.08 27.02
C LEU A 19 -15.56 -48.25 26.99
N THR A 20 -14.44 -48.95 26.81
CA THR A 20 -13.24 -48.35 26.25
C THR A 20 -13.64 -47.73 24.91
N LEU A 21 -13.64 -46.39 24.85
CA LEU A 21 -13.58 -45.68 23.58
C LEU A 21 -12.20 -45.94 22.97
N SER A 22 -12.06 -47.12 22.36
CA SER A 22 -11.07 -47.33 21.32
C SER A 22 -11.24 -46.21 20.30
N SER A 23 -10.12 -45.67 19.83
CA SER A 23 -10.12 -45.01 18.54
C SER A 23 -10.57 -46.04 17.52
N GLU A 24 -11.83 -45.98 17.09
CA GLU A 24 -12.21 -46.52 15.80
C GLU A 24 -11.32 -45.82 14.78
N GLU A 25 -10.31 -46.54 14.28
CA GLU A 25 -9.65 -46.15 13.05
C GLU A 25 -10.76 -46.04 12.00
N LYS A 26 -11.04 -44.82 11.54
CA LYS A 26 -11.86 -44.63 10.34
C LYS A 26 -11.11 -45.30 9.19
N GLU A 27 -11.40 -46.57 8.92
CA GLU A 27 -11.09 -47.18 7.63
C GLU A 27 -11.60 -46.21 6.56
N ALA A 28 -10.67 -45.65 5.79
CA ALA A 28 -10.96 -44.55 4.90
C ALA A 28 -11.73 -45.06 3.68
N GLY A 29 -13.05 -45.23 3.85
CA GLY A 29 -13.94 -45.82 2.87
C GLY A 29 -13.75 -45.17 1.50
N ILE A 30 -13.26 -45.97 0.55
CA ILE A 30 -13.04 -45.54 -0.83
C ILE A 30 -14.39 -45.10 -1.41
N PHE A 31 -14.49 -43.85 -1.88
CA PHE A 31 -15.74 -43.27 -2.37
C PHE A 31 -16.30 -44.05 -3.58
N LYS A 32 -17.45 -44.71 -3.40
CA LYS A 32 -17.98 -45.70 -4.36
C LYS A 32 -18.90 -45.07 -5.40
N ILE A 33 -18.35 -44.37 -6.40
CA ILE A 33 -19.09 -43.85 -7.57
C ILE A 33 -20.01 -44.90 -8.20
N LYS A 34 -19.57 -46.17 -8.21
CA LYS A 34 -20.33 -47.30 -8.77
C LYS A 34 -21.68 -47.56 -8.08
N ALA A 35 -21.90 -47.06 -6.86
CA ALA A 35 -23.14 -47.19 -6.11
C ALA A 35 -24.21 -46.11 -6.42
N PHE A 36 -23.87 -45.07 -7.18
CA PHE A 36 -24.81 -43.99 -7.49
C PHE A 36 -25.80 -44.38 -8.60
N PRO A 37 -27.10 -44.06 -8.47
CA PRO A 37 -28.07 -44.16 -9.58
C PRO A 37 -27.65 -43.28 -10.75
N HIS A 38 -27.63 -43.84 -11.96
CA HIS A 38 -27.07 -43.19 -13.14
C HIS A 38 -27.79 -43.58 -14.42
N ILE A 39 -27.63 -42.76 -15.45
CA ILE A 39 -27.99 -43.05 -16.84
C ILE A 39 -26.69 -43.38 -17.57
N GLU A 40 -26.65 -44.50 -18.30
CA GLU A 40 -25.50 -44.84 -19.15
C GLU A 40 -25.42 -43.90 -20.36
N LEU A 41 -24.21 -43.50 -20.73
CA LEU A 41 -23.96 -42.65 -21.90
C LEU A 41 -23.15 -43.41 -22.95
N LEU A 42 -23.63 -43.39 -24.19
CA LEU A 42 -22.96 -44.04 -25.32
C LEU A 42 -22.30 -42.99 -26.23
N LEU A 43 -21.14 -43.33 -26.77
CA LEU A 43 -20.52 -42.58 -27.86
C LEU A 43 -21.22 -42.92 -29.18
N SER A 44 -21.39 -41.91 -30.02
CA SER A 44 -21.94 -42.08 -31.37
C SER A 44 -20.83 -42.22 -32.43
N ASN A 45 -21.20 -42.72 -33.60
CA ASN A 45 -20.30 -42.78 -34.75
C ASN A 45 -20.01 -41.40 -35.38
N GLN A 46 -20.59 -40.30 -34.87
CA GLN A 46 -20.25 -38.95 -35.32
C GLN A 46 -18.98 -38.49 -34.60
N LYS A 47 -17.87 -38.44 -35.35
CA LYS A 47 -16.52 -38.15 -34.87
C LYS A 47 -15.70 -37.38 -35.92
N ASN A 48 -14.56 -36.84 -35.53
CA ASN A 48 -13.56 -36.21 -36.40
C ASN A 48 -12.16 -36.48 -35.85
N ASP A 49 -11.14 -36.51 -36.71
CA ASP A 49 -9.70 -36.68 -36.40
C ASP A 49 -9.38 -37.74 -35.32
N LEU A 50 -10.17 -38.81 -35.24
CA LEU A 50 -9.89 -39.95 -34.36
C LEU A 50 -10.41 -41.28 -34.90
N ASN A 51 -9.72 -42.34 -34.55
CA ASN A 51 -10.22 -43.71 -34.56
C ASN A 51 -10.91 -44.02 -33.24
N LEU A 52 -11.99 -44.80 -33.32
CA LEU A 52 -12.82 -45.20 -32.18
C LEU A 52 -13.10 -46.69 -32.35
N THR A 53 -12.56 -47.49 -31.43
CA THR A 53 -12.60 -48.96 -31.46
C THR A 53 -13.26 -49.44 -30.18
N GLN A 54 -14.35 -50.21 -30.29
CA GLN A 54 -14.98 -50.81 -29.12
C GLN A 54 -14.32 -52.17 -28.83
N LEU A 55 -13.74 -52.29 -27.63
CA LEU A 55 -13.05 -53.47 -27.12
C LEU A 55 -13.96 -54.26 -26.16
N PRO A 56 -13.66 -55.55 -25.89
CA PRO A 56 -14.40 -56.35 -24.92
C PRO A 56 -14.49 -55.70 -23.54
N GLY A 57 -15.60 -55.94 -22.83
CA GLY A 57 -15.82 -55.39 -21.49
C GLY A 57 -16.30 -53.93 -21.45
N GLY A 58 -16.86 -53.41 -22.55
CA GLY A 58 -17.42 -52.05 -22.59
C GLY A 58 -16.36 -50.94 -22.59
N ILE A 59 -15.17 -51.24 -23.11
CA ILE A 59 -14.08 -50.29 -23.26
C ILE A 59 -14.14 -49.67 -24.65
N TYR A 60 -14.08 -48.35 -24.74
CA TYR A 60 -13.77 -47.64 -25.98
C TYR A 60 -12.30 -47.25 -25.98
N GLU A 61 -11.56 -47.69 -26.99
CA GLU A 61 -10.23 -47.18 -27.32
C GLU A 61 -10.36 -46.09 -28.38
N ILE A 62 -9.70 -44.97 -28.12
CA ILE A 62 -9.75 -43.74 -28.93
C ILE A 62 -8.32 -43.40 -29.28
N GLN A 63 -8.01 -43.32 -30.57
CA GLN A 63 -6.70 -42.88 -31.07
C GLN A 63 -6.87 -41.60 -31.88
N THR A 64 -6.23 -40.50 -31.50
CA THR A 64 -6.27 -39.25 -32.27
C THR A 64 -5.44 -39.37 -33.55
N THR A 65 -5.86 -38.69 -34.62
CA THR A 65 -5.28 -38.79 -35.97
C THR A 65 -5.18 -37.43 -36.69
N GLY A 66 -5.26 -36.33 -35.94
CA GLY A 66 -5.30 -34.96 -36.46
C GLY A 66 -5.48 -33.94 -35.35
N ASN A 67 -5.89 -32.72 -35.71
CA ASN A 67 -5.79 -31.53 -34.85
C ASN A 67 -7.14 -31.06 -34.27
N ASP A 68 -8.30 -31.58 -34.71
CA ASP A 68 -9.61 -31.42 -34.03
C ASP A 68 -10.22 -32.81 -33.69
N PRO A 69 -9.55 -33.65 -32.87
CA PRO A 69 -10.05 -34.96 -32.46
C PRO A 69 -11.26 -34.83 -31.53
N TYR A 70 -12.44 -35.25 -32.00
CA TYR A 70 -13.66 -35.24 -31.18
C TYR A 70 -14.65 -36.38 -31.49
N VAL A 71 -15.55 -36.64 -30.53
CA VAL A 71 -16.69 -37.58 -30.65
C VAL A 71 -17.96 -36.99 -30.02
N TRP A 72 -19.12 -37.25 -30.62
CA TRP A 72 -20.43 -36.83 -30.09
C TRP A 72 -21.13 -37.94 -29.28
N PHE A 73 -21.92 -37.57 -28.27
CA PHE A 73 -22.75 -38.50 -27.49
C PHE A 73 -24.06 -38.85 -28.19
N GLN A 74 -24.50 -40.10 -28.03
CA GLN A 74 -25.73 -40.65 -28.62
C GLN A 74 -27.00 -40.17 -27.86
N SER A 75 -27.34 -38.89 -28.06
CA SER A 75 -28.52 -38.18 -27.51
C SER A 75 -28.55 -37.98 -25.98
N LEU A 76 -27.90 -36.90 -25.52
CA LEU A 76 -28.07 -36.41 -24.13
C LEU A 76 -29.46 -35.78 -23.87
N LYS A 77 -30.19 -35.43 -24.93
CA LYS A 77 -31.37 -34.53 -24.92
C LYS A 77 -32.57 -35.06 -24.13
N ASN A 78 -32.73 -36.38 -24.07
CA ASN A 78 -33.83 -37.04 -23.36
C ASN A 78 -33.47 -37.38 -21.91
N SER A 79 -32.16 -37.44 -21.60
CA SER A 79 -31.59 -37.92 -20.34
C SER A 79 -31.29 -36.78 -19.35
N TYR A 80 -31.17 -35.54 -19.85
CA TYR A 80 -30.82 -34.37 -19.06
C TYR A 80 -32.05 -33.51 -18.72
N GLN A 81 -32.40 -33.39 -17.44
CA GLN A 81 -33.46 -32.50 -16.98
C GLN A 81 -32.92 -31.09 -16.62
N PRO A 82 -33.37 -30.00 -17.26
CA PRO A 82 -32.84 -28.65 -17.03
C PRO A 82 -32.91 -28.13 -15.59
N ASN A 83 -33.86 -28.62 -14.79
CA ASN A 83 -34.09 -28.23 -13.40
C ASN A 83 -33.19 -28.99 -12.40
N LEU A 84 -32.48 -30.02 -12.85
CA LEU A 84 -31.57 -30.82 -12.03
C LEU A 84 -30.11 -30.50 -12.36
N SER A 85 -29.19 -31.02 -11.57
CA SER A 85 -27.75 -30.83 -11.72
C SER A 85 -27.07 -32.20 -11.83
N TYR A 86 -26.18 -32.35 -12.81
CA TYR A 86 -25.55 -33.63 -13.15
C TYR A 86 -24.02 -33.52 -13.22
N VAL A 87 -23.35 -34.63 -12.90
CA VAL A 87 -21.97 -34.90 -13.31
C VAL A 87 -21.94 -35.90 -14.47
N ILE A 88 -20.89 -35.81 -15.28
CA ILE A 88 -20.42 -36.93 -16.10
C ILE A 88 -19.38 -37.70 -15.30
N ALA A 89 -19.42 -39.02 -15.32
CA ALA A 89 -18.42 -39.88 -14.70
C ALA A 89 -18.02 -41.02 -15.62
N PHE A 90 -16.72 -41.35 -15.71
CA PHE A 90 -16.22 -42.52 -16.43
C PHE A 90 -14.87 -43.01 -15.87
N GLU A 91 -14.55 -44.28 -16.06
CA GLU A 91 -13.21 -44.82 -15.79
C GLU A 91 -12.34 -44.61 -17.04
N TYR A 92 -11.08 -44.23 -16.87
CA TYR A 92 -10.14 -44.03 -17.99
C TYR A 92 -8.71 -44.50 -17.72
N GLN A 93 -8.01 -44.83 -18.80
CA GLN A 93 -6.55 -44.86 -18.91
C GLN A 93 -6.14 -43.92 -20.04
N ALA A 94 -5.13 -43.09 -19.80
CA ALA A 94 -4.62 -42.10 -20.75
C ALA A 94 -3.13 -41.86 -20.41
N PRO A 95 -2.19 -42.64 -20.97
CA PRO A 95 -0.82 -42.78 -20.43
C PRO A 95 0.15 -41.59 -20.58
N GLU A 96 -0.23 -40.56 -21.31
CA GLU A 96 0.61 -39.43 -21.74
C GLU A 96 -0.05 -38.09 -21.39
N ASP A 97 0.53 -36.96 -21.80
CA ASP A 97 -0.18 -35.68 -21.87
C ASP A 97 -0.80 -35.48 -23.27
N PHE A 98 -1.95 -34.81 -23.28
CA PHE A 98 -2.88 -34.58 -24.38
C PHE A 98 -3.25 -33.09 -24.55
N GLY A 99 -2.89 -32.24 -23.58
CA GLY A 99 -3.33 -30.84 -23.55
C GLY A 99 -4.81 -30.69 -23.16
N ASN A 100 -5.56 -29.90 -23.92
CA ASN A 100 -6.90 -29.44 -23.53
C ASN A 100 -7.99 -30.52 -23.74
N PHE A 101 -8.37 -31.26 -22.70
CA PHE A 101 -9.58 -32.09 -22.71
C PHE A 101 -10.84 -31.24 -22.46
N VAL A 102 -11.78 -31.21 -23.41
CA VAL A 102 -12.91 -30.26 -23.42
C VAL A 102 -14.23 -30.94 -23.78
N PHE A 103 -15.33 -30.52 -23.14
CA PHE A 103 -16.68 -30.84 -23.60
C PHE A 103 -17.31 -29.68 -24.36
N TYR A 104 -17.80 -29.90 -25.59
CA TYR A 104 -18.56 -28.89 -26.32
C TYR A 104 -20.07 -29.17 -26.21
N CYS A 105 -20.76 -28.31 -25.46
CA CYS A 105 -22.19 -28.43 -25.19
C CYS A 105 -23.01 -27.49 -26.10
N ARG A 106 -24.00 -28.03 -26.83
CA ARG A 106 -24.91 -27.27 -27.68
C ARG A 106 -26.25 -27.02 -26.97
N THR A 107 -26.64 -25.75 -26.86
CA THR A 107 -27.94 -25.31 -26.32
C THR A 107 -28.59 -24.35 -27.32
N GLY A 108 -29.58 -24.84 -28.09
CA GLY A 108 -30.07 -24.17 -29.29
C GLY A 108 -28.94 -23.90 -30.30
N ASN A 109 -28.97 -22.75 -30.96
CA ASN A 109 -27.98 -22.35 -31.97
C ASN A 109 -26.61 -21.92 -31.39
N LYS A 110 -26.31 -22.23 -30.12
CA LYS A 110 -25.05 -21.86 -29.45
C LYS A 110 -24.36 -23.10 -28.89
N THR A 111 -23.15 -23.36 -29.37
CA THR A 111 -22.22 -24.33 -28.77
C THR A 111 -21.26 -23.59 -27.84
N LYS A 112 -20.97 -24.15 -26.67
CA LYS A 112 -19.98 -23.63 -25.71
C LYS A 112 -18.94 -24.71 -25.37
N PRO A 113 -17.64 -24.38 -25.36
CA PRO A 113 -16.64 -25.22 -24.71
C PRO A 113 -16.81 -25.17 -23.19
N ILE A 114 -16.57 -26.31 -22.55
CA ILE A 114 -16.48 -26.47 -21.10
C ILE A 114 -15.16 -27.22 -20.84
N ARG A 115 -14.10 -26.46 -20.56
CA ARG A 115 -12.74 -26.99 -20.35
C ARG A 115 -12.65 -27.78 -19.03
N THR A 116 -11.77 -28.77 -18.99
CA THR A 116 -11.62 -29.69 -17.85
C THR A 116 -10.15 -29.95 -17.53
N ASP A 117 -9.88 -30.40 -16.31
CA ASP A 117 -8.54 -30.59 -15.76
C ASP A 117 -8.15 -32.10 -15.72
N LEU A 118 -8.44 -32.88 -16.78
CA LEU A 118 -8.12 -34.32 -16.86
C LEU A 118 -6.60 -34.55 -16.79
N GLN A 119 -6.15 -35.57 -16.05
CA GLN A 119 -4.73 -35.83 -15.78
C GLN A 119 -4.26 -37.15 -16.45
N PRO A 120 -2.98 -37.26 -16.84
CA PRO A 120 -2.41 -38.52 -17.31
C PRO A 120 -2.56 -39.65 -16.29
N SER A 121 -2.87 -40.87 -16.74
CA SER A 121 -2.79 -42.09 -15.91
C SER A 121 -2.59 -43.35 -16.73
N ARG A 122 -1.74 -44.24 -16.22
CA ARG A 122 -1.54 -45.61 -16.74
C ARG A 122 -2.53 -46.60 -16.13
N GLU A 123 -3.13 -46.27 -14.99
CA GLU A 123 -4.10 -47.10 -14.28
C GLU A 123 -5.55 -46.62 -14.50
N TRP A 124 -6.52 -47.52 -14.31
CA TRP A 124 -7.94 -47.19 -14.44
C TRP A 124 -8.42 -46.33 -13.26
N GLN A 125 -8.50 -45.02 -13.46
CA GLN A 125 -9.05 -44.08 -12.47
C GLN A 125 -10.38 -43.47 -12.94
N TRP A 126 -11.17 -42.93 -12.00
CA TRP A 126 -12.43 -42.26 -12.31
C TRP A 126 -12.22 -40.77 -12.62
N PHE A 127 -12.64 -40.34 -13.81
CA PHE A 127 -12.92 -38.94 -14.09
C PHE A 127 -14.36 -38.64 -13.65
N VAL A 128 -14.57 -37.59 -12.86
CA VAL A 128 -15.90 -37.11 -12.47
C VAL A 128 -15.96 -35.60 -12.64
N PHE A 129 -16.88 -35.13 -13.49
CA PHE A 129 -16.93 -33.74 -13.94
C PHE A 129 -18.33 -33.12 -13.75
N PRO A 130 -18.48 -31.99 -13.03
CA PRO A 130 -19.78 -31.39 -12.73
C PRO A 130 -20.31 -30.56 -13.91
N LEU A 131 -20.82 -31.28 -14.92
CA LEU A 131 -21.35 -30.80 -16.19
C LEU A 131 -22.33 -29.62 -16.02
N SER A 132 -23.36 -29.76 -15.19
CA SER A 132 -24.40 -28.73 -15.05
C SER A 132 -23.87 -27.42 -14.47
N ASP A 133 -23.02 -27.53 -13.44
CA ASP A 133 -22.48 -26.38 -12.72
C ASP A 133 -21.41 -25.65 -13.57
N LYS A 134 -20.45 -26.40 -14.14
CA LYS A 134 -19.36 -25.84 -14.96
C LYS A 134 -19.85 -25.31 -16.30
N GLY A 135 -20.82 -25.96 -16.94
CA GLY A 135 -21.42 -25.50 -18.19
C GLY A 135 -22.46 -24.38 -18.02
N GLN A 136 -22.86 -24.06 -16.79
CA GLN A 136 -23.99 -23.17 -16.47
C GLN A 136 -25.32 -23.64 -17.11
N LEU A 137 -25.57 -24.96 -17.07
CA LEU A 137 -26.64 -25.63 -17.82
C LEU A 137 -27.93 -25.85 -17.00
N ILE A 138 -27.94 -25.45 -15.73
CA ILE A 138 -29.17 -25.36 -14.93
C ILE A 138 -30.09 -24.31 -15.58
N GLY A 139 -31.37 -24.66 -15.74
CA GLY A 139 -32.36 -23.89 -16.49
C GLY A 139 -32.24 -23.97 -18.02
N ARG A 140 -31.30 -24.76 -18.57
CA ARG A 140 -31.08 -24.87 -20.03
C ARG A 140 -31.36 -26.29 -20.55
N LYS A 141 -31.96 -26.40 -21.73
CA LYS A 141 -32.00 -27.65 -22.50
C LYS A 141 -30.67 -27.85 -23.23
N ILE A 142 -30.18 -29.09 -23.24
CA ILE A 142 -29.01 -29.52 -24.01
C ILE A 142 -29.51 -30.25 -25.26
N ASP A 143 -29.08 -29.80 -26.44
CA ASP A 143 -29.46 -30.41 -27.72
C ASP A 143 -28.43 -31.43 -28.23
N ALA A 144 -27.17 -31.29 -27.82
CA ALA A 144 -26.11 -32.27 -28.04
C ALA A 144 -24.89 -31.96 -27.15
N LEU A 145 -24.04 -32.97 -26.95
CA LEU A 145 -22.76 -32.86 -26.27
C LEU A 145 -21.68 -33.57 -27.09
N ARG A 146 -20.48 -32.99 -27.14
CA ARG A 146 -19.27 -33.48 -27.81
C ARG A 146 -18.12 -33.53 -26.80
N MET A 147 -17.18 -34.44 -27.02
CA MET A 147 -15.98 -34.66 -26.19
C MET A 147 -14.74 -34.59 -27.09
N ASP A 148 -13.79 -33.75 -26.70
CA ASP A 148 -12.66 -33.32 -27.52
C ASP A 148 -11.32 -33.63 -26.81
N PHE A 149 -10.33 -34.11 -27.56
CA PHE A 149 -9.10 -34.72 -27.01
C PHE A 149 -7.84 -33.86 -27.22
N GLY A 150 -8.00 -32.53 -27.25
CA GLY A 150 -6.90 -31.58 -27.47
C GLY A 150 -6.61 -31.34 -28.95
N GLU A 151 -5.36 -30.98 -29.26
CA GLU A 151 -4.87 -30.63 -30.60
C GLU A 151 -3.71 -31.55 -31.05
N LEU A 152 -3.51 -32.69 -30.38
CA LEU A 152 -2.37 -33.59 -30.56
C LEU A 152 -2.79 -34.92 -31.23
N ASP A 153 -2.04 -35.32 -32.25
CA ASP A 153 -2.24 -36.57 -32.99
C ASP A 153 -1.52 -37.78 -32.35
N ASN A 154 -1.87 -38.98 -32.82
CA ASN A 154 -1.34 -40.27 -32.39
C ASN A 154 -1.41 -40.54 -30.87
N LYS A 155 -2.42 -40.00 -30.19
CA LYS A 155 -2.65 -40.18 -28.75
C LYS A 155 -3.72 -41.23 -28.47
N THR A 156 -3.44 -42.13 -27.52
CA THR A 156 -4.38 -43.21 -27.15
C THR A 156 -5.05 -42.96 -25.80
N PHE A 157 -6.38 -42.88 -25.82
CA PHE A 157 -7.26 -42.94 -24.65
C PHE A 157 -7.97 -44.31 -24.60
N ARG A 158 -8.24 -44.79 -23.39
CA ARG A 158 -9.22 -45.87 -23.13
C ARG A 158 -10.21 -45.40 -22.08
N ILE A 159 -11.50 -45.57 -22.34
CA ILE A 159 -12.58 -45.19 -21.43
C ILE A 159 -13.60 -46.31 -21.28
N LYS A 160 -14.26 -46.42 -20.11
CA LYS A 160 -15.35 -47.37 -19.83
C LYS A 160 -16.27 -46.84 -18.74
N ASN A 161 -17.40 -47.53 -18.48
CA ASN A 161 -18.35 -47.16 -17.43
C ASN A 161 -18.83 -45.68 -17.52
N PHE A 162 -19.21 -45.22 -18.72
CA PHE A 162 -19.55 -43.82 -18.96
C PHE A 162 -20.98 -43.49 -18.53
N ARG A 163 -21.14 -42.50 -17.64
CA ARG A 163 -22.37 -42.25 -16.87
C ARG A 163 -22.72 -40.77 -16.80
N LEU A 164 -24.01 -40.47 -16.84
CA LEU A 164 -24.61 -39.23 -16.36
C LEU A 164 -25.23 -39.51 -14.98
N ILE A 165 -24.80 -38.80 -13.94
CA ILE A 165 -25.22 -39.04 -12.56
C ILE A 165 -25.82 -37.76 -11.98
N GLU A 166 -27.00 -37.84 -11.38
CA GLU A 166 -27.59 -36.69 -10.67
C GLU A 166 -26.75 -36.37 -9.42
N THR A 167 -26.48 -35.09 -9.19
CA THR A 167 -25.55 -34.67 -8.13
C THR A 167 -26.22 -34.51 -6.77
N ASN A 168 -25.71 -35.23 -5.77
CA ASN A 168 -25.86 -34.86 -4.36
C ASN A 168 -24.63 -34.05 -3.88
N ARG A 169 -24.63 -33.61 -2.61
CA ARG A 169 -23.51 -32.85 -2.00
C ARG A 169 -22.18 -33.61 -2.03
N GLU A 170 -22.22 -34.91 -1.79
CA GLU A 170 -21.06 -35.79 -1.68
C GLU A 170 -20.37 -35.99 -3.03
N LEU A 171 -21.16 -36.21 -4.09
CA LEU A 171 -20.67 -36.34 -5.46
C LEU A 171 -20.14 -35.01 -6.01
N LYS A 172 -20.67 -33.85 -5.57
CA LYS A 172 -20.06 -32.54 -5.86
C LYS A 172 -18.73 -32.32 -5.13
N LEU A 173 -18.60 -32.83 -3.91
CA LEU A 173 -17.34 -32.85 -3.17
C LEU A 173 -16.30 -33.73 -3.88
N TYR A 174 -16.66 -34.95 -4.28
CA TYR A 174 -15.76 -35.84 -5.03
C TYR A 174 -15.39 -35.26 -6.40
N ALA A 175 -16.35 -34.73 -7.15
CA ALA A 175 -16.09 -34.06 -8.43
C ALA A 175 -15.22 -32.78 -8.31
N ALA A 176 -14.99 -32.27 -7.09
CA ALA A 176 -14.06 -31.18 -6.81
C ALA A 176 -12.70 -31.66 -6.27
N LEU A 177 -12.67 -32.72 -5.44
CA LEU A 177 -11.50 -33.14 -4.66
C LEU A 177 -10.85 -34.46 -5.12
N GLY A 178 -11.57 -35.30 -5.86
CA GLY A 178 -11.19 -36.70 -6.05
C GLY A 178 -11.01 -37.39 -4.70
N ASP A 179 -9.95 -38.19 -4.58
CA ASP A 179 -9.68 -38.99 -3.38
C ASP A 179 -9.32 -38.16 -2.14
N LYS A 180 -8.99 -36.86 -2.32
CA LYS A 180 -8.89 -35.89 -1.20
C LYS A 180 -10.22 -35.63 -0.50
N ILE A 181 -11.36 -36.17 -0.95
CA ILE A 181 -12.64 -36.06 -0.23
C ILE A 181 -12.53 -36.51 1.23
N ASN A 182 -11.77 -37.58 1.50
CA ASN A 182 -11.58 -38.13 2.85
C ASN A 182 -10.68 -37.25 3.74
N GLN A 183 -10.05 -36.22 3.18
CA GLN A 183 -9.20 -35.25 3.89
C GLN A 183 -9.92 -33.91 4.17
N VAL A 184 -11.16 -33.72 3.69
CA VAL A 184 -11.84 -32.40 3.68
C VAL A 184 -12.07 -31.81 5.08
N ASP A 185 -12.23 -32.66 6.10
CA ASP A 185 -12.37 -32.27 7.51
C ASP A 185 -11.02 -31.83 8.13
N ALA A 186 -9.89 -32.21 7.53
CA ALA A 186 -8.53 -31.85 7.95
C ALA A 186 -7.96 -30.64 7.20
N PHE A 187 -8.75 -29.97 6.35
CA PHE A 187 -8.29 -28.79 5.59
C PHE A 187 -8.15 -27.51 6.43
N GLY A 188 -8.70 -27.48 7.64
CA GLY A 188 -8.69 -26.32 8.54
C GLY A 188 -7.56 -26.33 9.56
N ILE A 189 -7.71 -25.48 10.59
CA ILE A 189 -6.76 -25.26 11.68
C ILE A 189 -7.43 -25.34 13.06
N GLY A 190 -6.66 -25.82 14.05
CA GLY A 190 -7.04 -25.80 15.46
C GLY A 190 -6.61 -24.49 16.13
N LEU A 191 -7.53 -23.80 16.80
CA LEU A 191 -7.28 -22.48 17.39
C LEU A 191 -6.66 -22.55 18.80
N LYS A 192 -6.70 -23.71 19.48
CA LYS A 192 -6.26 -23.89 20.87
C LYS A 192 -4.80 -23.53 21.15
N LYS A 193 -3.90 -23.64 20.17
CA LYS A 193 -2.46 -23.34 20.29
C LYS A 193 -2.10 -21.87 19.99
N LEU A 194 -3.06 -21.01 19.58
CA LEU A 194 -2.76 -19.68 19.02
C LEU A 194 -2.57 -18.57 20.06
N ASN A 195 -1.39 -17.95 20.03
CA ASN A 195 -1.08 -16.76 20.84
C ASN A 195 -1.95 -15.55 20.44
N PRO A 196 -2.53 -14.80 21.39
CA PRO A 196 -3.27 -13.58 21.08
C PRO A 196 -2.39 -12.48 20.44
N GLN A 197 -2.64 -12.16 19.17
CA GLN A 197 -2.08 -10.95 18.54
C GLN A 197 -2.87 -9.69 18.93
N VAL A 198 -2.15 -8.58 19.13
CA VAL A 198 -2.72 -7.23 19.28
C VAL A 198 -2.56 -6.51 17.93
N SER A 199 -3.67 -6.09 17.31
CA SER A 199 -3.59 -5.49 15.97
C SER A 199 -3.41 -3.97 15.99
N SER A 200 -3.88 -3.27 17.01
CA SER A 200 -3.69 -1.83 17.17
C SER A 200 -2.37 -1.46 17.84
N THR A 201 -1.93 -0.20 17.72
CA THR A 201 -0.84 0.33 18.55
C THR A 201 -0.90 1.86 18.65
N GLU A 202 -0.43 2.44 19.75
CA GLU A 202 -0.25 3.89 19.86
C GLU A 202 1.07 4.29 19.18
N THR A 203 0.98 5.12 18.13
CA THR A 203 2.15 5.66 17.44
C THR A 203 2.67 6.93 18.12
N VAL A 204 1.79 7.68 18.78
CA VAL A 204 2.11 8.90 19.54
C VAL A 204 1.30 8.91 20.83
N ARG A 205 1.97 9.16 21.95
CA ARG A 205 1.35 9.63 23.19
C ARG A 205 2.22 10.76 23.75
N TYR A 206 1.63 11.93 23.96
CA TYR A 206 2.29 13.08 24.53
C TYR A 206 1.34 13.81 25.47
N LYS A 207 1.81 14.16 26.67
CA LYS A 207 1.04 14.83 27.71
C LYS A 207 1.87 15.95 28.30
N ASP A 208 1.26 17.11 28.45
CA ASP A 208 1.77 18.19 29.28
C ASP A 208 0.68 18.71 30.22
N GLU A 209 0.90 19.89 30.78
CA GLU A 209 0.06 20.58 31.75
C GLU A 209 -1.24 21.12 31.10
N ASN A 210 -1.16 21.52 29.82
CA ASN A 210 -2.28 22.08 29.05
C ASN A 210 -3.05 21.03 28.25
N SER A 211 -2.38 19.94 27.85
CA SER A 211 -2.87 19.06 26.78
C SER A 211 -2.52 17.57 26.94
N LEU A 212 -3.27 16.71 26.25
CA LEU A 212 -2.99 15.29 26.06
C LEU A 212 -3.32 14.90 24.62
N SER A 213 -2.32 14.41 23.90
CA SER A 213 -2.41 13.98 22.50
C SER A 213 -2.11 12.49 22.39
N VAL A 214 -3.01 11.72 21.74
CA VAL A 214 -2.80 10.30 21.44
C VAL A 214 -3.13 10.04 19.97
N THR A 215 -2.23 9.36 19.25
CA THR A 215 -2.49 8.79 17.92
C THR A 215 -2.39 7.28 17.99
N GLN A 216 -3.45 6.58 17.62
CA GLN A 216 -3.53 5.12 17.59
C GLN A 216 -3.76 4.63 16.14
N ALA A 217 -2.90 3.73 15.67
CA ALA A 217 -3.19 2.93 14.49
C ALA A 217 -4.14 1.80 14.89
N VAL A 218 -5.33 1.75 14.28
CA VAL A 218 -6.35 0.71 14.53
C VAL A 218 -5.88 -0.67 14.05
N TYR A 219 -5.04 -0.69 13.01
CA TYR A 219 -4.41 -1.88 12.46
C TYR A 219 -2.95 -1.58 12.06
N GLN A 220 -2.02 -1.79 13.02
CA GLN A 220 -0.62 -1.36 12.95
C GLN A 220 0.13 -1.90 11.74
N TYR A 221 -0.21 -3.11 11.28
CA TYR A 221 0.53 -3.80 10.20
C TYR A 221 0.38 -3.13 8.81
N LEU A 222 -0.54 -2.17 8.67
CA LEU A 222 -0.73 -1.36 7.46
C LEU A 222 -0.42 0.13 7.69
N ASP A 223 0.21 0.47 8.81
CA ASP A 223 0.65 1.82 9.17
C ASP A 223 2.18 1.87 9.17
N LEU A 224 2.78 2.52 8.15
CA LEU A 224 4.23 2.52 7.98
C LEU A 224 4.97 3.20 9.15
N ASP A 225 4.37 4.18 9.82
CA ASP A 225 4.97 4.84 10.98
C ASP A 225 4.98 3.90 12.19
N ALA A 226 3.87 3.22 12.46
CA ALA A 226 3.78 2.18 13.49
C ALA A 226 4.82 1.06 13.28
N GLU A 227 4.86 0.49 12.07
CA GLU A 227 5.77 -0.60 11.72
C GLU A 227 7.25 -0.18 11.77
N THR A 228 7.58 1.01 11.26
CA THR A 228 8.95 1.56 11.33
C THR A 228 9.36 1.83 12.78
N LYS A 229 8.46 2.37 13.61
CA LYS A 229 8.68 2.59 15.05
C LYS A 229 8.81 1.31 15.86
N ARG A 230 8.10 0.24 15.47
CA ARG A 230 8.19 -1.10 16.07
C ARG A 230 9.55 -1.74 15.76
N MET A 231 9.98 -1.68 14.51
CA MET A 231 11.20 -2.36 14.04
C MET A 231 12.51 -1.63 14.38
N ARG A 232 12.52 -0.27 14.41
CA ARG A 232 13.75 0.52 14.71
C ARG A 232 14.42 0.24 16.07
N LYS A 233 13.76 -0.48 16.97
CA LYS A 233 14.29 -0.90 18.28
C LYS A 233 15.12 -2.19 18.22
N GLN A 234 15.13 -2.90 17.09
CA GLN A 234 15.83 -4.17 16.93
C GLN A 234 17.32 -3.97 16.57
N SER A 235 18.17 -4.93 16.97
CA SER A 235 19.57 -4.98 16.55
C SER A 235 19.69 -5.11 15.03
N GLY A 236 20.71 -4.47 14.44
CA GLY A 236 20.91 -4.41 12.99
C GLY A 236 19.97 -3.46 12.22
N VAL A 237 19.05 -2.76 12.89
CA VAL A 237 18.03 -1.92 12.25
C VAL A 237 18.29 -0.41 12.33
N VAL A 238 19.16 0.06 13.24
CA VAL A 238 19.55 1.49 13.34
C VAL A 238 20.10 2.00 11.99
N PRO A 239 19.57 3.06 11.38
CA PRO A 239 20.02 3.54 10.07
C PRO A 239 21.53 3.81 10.01
N PRO A 240 22.24 3.41 8.94
CA PRO A 240 23.67 3.67 8.77
C PRO A 240 23.97 5.12 8.34
N VAL A 241 22.94 5.96 8.15
CA VAL A 241 23.03 7.36 7.71
C VAL A 241 22.09 8.24 8.56
N PRO A 242 22.34 9.56 8.66
CA PRO A 242 21.42 10.48 9.33
C PRO A 242 20.02 10.48 8.70
N LEU A 243 19.00 10.58 9.56
CA LEU A 243 17.60 10.83 9.15
C LEU A 243 17.31 12.33 9.10
N GLY A 244 16.17 12.70 8.52
CA GLY A 244 15.71 14.09 8.44
C GLY A 244 15.12 14.62 9.74
N PRO A 245 14.83 15.94 9.80
CA PRO A 245 14.04 16.52 10.88
C PRO A 245 12.63 15.91 10.94
N ARG A 246 11.92 16.12 12.06
CA ARG A 246 10.46 15.99 12.07
C ARG A 246 9.89 17.26 11.43
N ILE A 247 9.18 17.10 10.32
CA ILE A 247 8.59 18.22 9.58
C ILE A 247 7.12 18.35 9.95
N VAL A 248 6.66 19.59 10.11
CA VAL A 248 5.22 19.91 10.18
C VAL A 248 4.86 20.50 8.84
N ALA A 249 3.94 19.87 8.11
CA ALA A 249 3.48 20.33 6.81
C ALA A 249 1.99 20.66 6.85
N GLY A 250 1.61 21.78 6.22
CA GLY A 250 0.23 22.22 6.06
C GLY A 250 -0.22 22.25 4.60
N GLU A 251 -1.53 22.15 4.37
CA GLU A 251 -2.11 22.36 3.04
C GLU A 251 -1.79 23.77 2.50
N GLY A 252 -1.41 23.87 1.22
CA GLY A 252 -1.15 25.15 0.53
C GLY A 252 -2.39 25.97 0.18
N PRO A 253 -2.23 27.14 -0.47
CA PRO A 253 -3.28 28.11 -0.67
C PRO A 253 -4.14 27.73 -1.87
N ASN A 254 -5.23 27.01 -1.58
CA ASN A 254 -6.30 26.70 -2.52
C ASN A 254 -7.64 26.81 -1.77
N GLN A 255 -8.65 27.39 -2.41
CA GLN A 255 -9.96 27.65 -1.80
C GLN A 255 -10.69 26.38 -1.34
N GLU A 256 -10.42 25.24 -1.96
CA GLU A 256 -10.96 23.95 -1.52
C GLU A 256 -10.21 23.38 -0.31
N ASN A 257 -8.90 23.64 -0.20
CA ASN A 257 -8.07 23.12 0.89
C ASN A 257 -8.59 23.58 2.24
N HIS A 258 -8.36 22.75 3.24
CA HIS A 258 -8.90 22.91 4.57
C HIS A 258 -7.87 23.62 5.46
N THR A 259 -7.57 23.07 6.63
CA THR A 259 -6.43 23.50 7.47
C THR A 259 -5.76 22.27 8.10
N VAL A 260 -5.64 21.20 7.32
CA VAL A 260 -5.06 19.92 7.74
C VAL A 260 -3.55 20.07 7.85
N ILE A 261 -3.02 19.52 8.94
CA ILE A 261 -1.60 19.47 9.26
C ILE A 261 -1.17 18.02 9.37
N ARG A 262 -0.01 17.69 8.78
CA ARG A 262 0.69 16.42 8.92
C ARG A 262 2.01 16.65 9.64
N ILE A 263 2.19 16.00 10.79
CA ILE A 263 3.49 15.86 11.45
C ILE A 263 4.15 14.61 10.87
N LEU A 264 5.30 14.80 10.24
CA LEU A 264 6.12 13.75 9.65
C LEU A 264 7.20 13.31 10.65
N SER A 265 7.42 12.00 10.76
CA SER A 265 8.52 11.43 11.55
C SER A 265 9.89 11.74 10.90
N PRO A 266 11.03 11.43 11.53
CA PRO A 266 12.35 11.57 10.89
C PRO A 266 12.51 10.78 9.57
N TYR A 267 11.68 9.74 9.38
CA TYR A 267 11.56 8.96 8.14
C TYR A 267 10.66 9.63 7.07
N GLN A 268 10.24 10.87 7.31
CA GLN A 268 9.43 11.73 6.43
C GLN A 268 8.01 11.20 6.08
N ILE A 269 7.55 10.17 6.79
CA ILE A 269 6.19 9.61 6.70
C ILE A 269 5.27 10.12 7.83
N CYS A 270 3.96 10.13 7.58
CA CYS A 270 2.95 10.72 8.47
C CYS A 270 2.80 9.98 9.81
N GLU A 271 3.17 10.66 10.89
CA GLU A 271 3.11 10.18 12.27
C GLU A 271 1.77 10.55 12.93
N THR A 272 1.30 11.78 12.67
CA THR A 272 0.07 12.38 13.22
C THR A 272 -0.53 13.35 12.20
N GLN A 273 -1.85 13.29 11.99
CA GLN A 273 -2.61 14.23 11.16
C GLN A 273 -3.78 14.80 11.97
N PHE A 274 -4.02 16.12 11.86
CA PHE A 274 -5.12 16.82 12.54
C PHE A 274 -5.57 18.07 11.78
N LEU A 275 -6.73 18.60 12.14
CA LEU A 275 -7.25 19.87 11.62
C LEU A 275 -6.89 21.03 12.57
N ALA A 276 -6.35 22.14 12.05
CA ALA A 276 -5.93 23.29 12.86
C ALA A 276 -7.09 24.25 13.19
N TYR A 277 -8.05 24.42 12.28
CA TYR A 277 -9.19 25.34 12.41
C TYR A 277 -10.53 24.66 12.06
N PRO A 278 -11.67 25.14 12.59
CA PRO A 278 -12.98 24.52 12.33
C PRO A 278 -13.30 24.36 10.83
N PRO A 279 -14.06 23.33 10.40
CA PRO A 279 -14.31 23.01 8.97
C PRO A 279 -15.00 24.07 8.09
N LYS A 280 -15.28 25.27 8.60
CA LYS A 280 -15.69 26.43 7.79
C LYS A 280 -14.51 27.31 7.33
N ILE A 281 -13.32 27.08 7.89
CA ILE A 281 -12.08 27.76 7.52
C ILE A 281 -11.36 26.92 6.46
N ARG A 282 -10.94 27.61 5.40
CA ARG A 282 -10.48 27.08 4.10
C ARG A 282 -9.35 27.94 3.56
N GLY A 283 -8.71 27.53 2.47
CA GLY A 283 -7.58 28.26 1.90
C GLY A 283 -6.22 27.74 2.37
N GLY A 284 -6.15 26.60 3.07
CA GLY A 284 -4.89 26.06 3.60
C GLY A 284 -4.38 26.78 4.86
N VAL A 285 -3.23 26.32 5.36
CA VAL A 285 -2.70 26.70 6.69
C VAL A 285 -1.19 27.00 6.65
N GLY A 286 -0.80 28.14 7.21
CA GLY A 286 0.58 28.54 7.47
C GLY A 286 1.17 27.82 8.67
N ILE A 287 2.47 27.53 8.62
CA ILE A 287 3.21 26.80 9.66
C ILE A 287 4.51 27.54 9.98
N GLU A 288 4.74 27.80 11.27
CA GLU A 288 6.03 28.15 11.86
C GLU A 288 6.22 27.31 13.13
N THR A 289 7.46 27.01 13.52
CA THR A 289 7.77 26.31 14.77
C THR A 289 8.84 27.03 15.58
N GLY A 290 8.86 26.80 16.89
CA GLY A 290 9.78 27.44 17.82
C GLY A 290 9.82 26.74 19.17
N ILE A 291 10.51 27.34 20.13
CA ILE A 291 10.73 26.82 21.48
C ILE A 291 10.05 27.74 22.50
N ASP A 292 9.24 27.20 23.41
CA ASP A 292 8.57 28.01 24.45
C ASP A 292 9.50 28.41 25.60
N GLU A 293 8.99 29.26 26.51
CA GLU A 293 9.68 29.72 27.73
C GLU A 293 10.22 28.59 28.64
N LYS A 294 9.79 27.33 28.44
CA LYS A 294 10.21 26.13 29.19
C LYS A 294 11.07 25.18 28.36
N GLY A 295 11.56 25.60 27.19
CA GLY A 295 12.40 24.78 26.31
C GLY A 295 11.64 23.76 25.44
N ARG A 296 10.30 23.86 25.34
CA ARG A 296 9.46 22.85 24.65
C ARG A 296 9.09 23.30 23.23
N PRO A 297 9.23 22.44 22.20
CA PRO A 297 8.83 22.81 20.85
C PRO A 297 7.31 23.00 20.69
N PHE A 298 6.94 24.12 20.07
CA PHE A 298 5.57 24.47 19.67
C PHE A 298 5.43 24.64 18.15
N ILE A 299 4.18 24.65 17.69
CA ILE A 299 3.76 24.90 16.31
C ILE A 299 2.80 26.09 16.33
N ALA A 300 3.11 27.16 15.62
CA ALA A 300 2.20 28.27 15.36
C ALA A 300 1.56 28.10 13.97
N THR A 301 0.27 28.39 13.88
CA THR A 301 -0.53 28.16 12.67
C THR A 301 -1.51 29.31 12.41
N TRP A 302 -1.81 29.57 11.13
CA TRP A 302 -2.78 30.59 10.71
C TRP A 302 -3.41 30.21 9.35
N PRO A 303 -4.63 30.67 9.01
CA PRO A 303 -5.19 30.44 7.68
C PRO A 303 -4.49 31.29 6.63
N LEU A 304 -4.12 30.71 5.48
CA LEU A 304 -3.38 31.42 4.43
C LEU A 304 -4.25 32.36 3.58
N SER A 305 -5.57 32.15 3.56
CA SER A 305 -6.49 32.90 2.68
C SER A 305 -7.89 33.08 3.27
N SER A 306 -8.07 32.85 4.58
CA SER A 306 -9.37 33.01 5.24
C SER A 306 -9.36 34.18 6.20
N GLU A 307 -10.27 35.12 5.94
CA GLU A 307 -10.52 36.28 6.80
C GLU A 307 -11.46 35.95 7.98
N LEU A 308 -12.01 34.73 8.03
CA LEU A 308 -13.05 34.30 8.97
C LEU A 308 -12.57 34.11 10.43
N THR A 309 -11.32 34.45 10.76
CA THR A 309 -10.83 34.43 12.13
C THR A 309 -9.64 35.36 12.36
N ARG A 310 -9.59 35.97 13.55
CA ARG A 310 -8.43 36.74 14.05
C ARG A 310 -7.59 35.95 15.05
N ASN A 311 -7.61 34.61 15.01
CA ASN A 311 -6.88 33.76 15.97
C ASN A 311 -5.70 33.05 15.29
N ILE A 312 -4.49 33.22 15.82
CA ILE A 312 -3.34 32.33 15.55
C ILE A 312 -3.45 31.15 16.52
N HIS A 313 -3.45 29.91 16.04
CA HIS A 313 -3.54 28.72 16.90
C HIS A 313 -2.16 28.15 17.22
N LEU A 314 -1.94 27.77 18.49
CA LEU A 314 -0.69 27.23 18.99
C LEU A 314 -0.86 25.78 19.45
N PHE A 315 -0.02 24.89 18.95
CA PHE A 315 -0.02 23.46 19.28
C PHE A 315 1.34 23.01 19.85
N ASN A 316 1.36 21.92 20.60
CA ASN A 316 2.58 21.21 20.99
C ASN A 316 3.16 20.38 19.82
N ARG A 317 4.37 19.84 20.01
CA ARG A 317 5.09 18.91 19.09
C ARG A 317 4.39 17.61 18.66
N ALA A 318 3.14 17.40 19.10
CA ALA A 318 2.26 16.26 18.80
C ALA A 318 0.85 16.70 18.36
N GLY A 319 0.63 18.00 18.10
CA GLY A 319 -0.63 18.54 17.62
C GLY A 319 -1.69 18.83 18.69
N GLY A 320 -1.41 18.67 19.99
CA GLY A 320 -2.33 19.07 21.06
C GLY A 320 -2.38 20.59 21.21
N SER A 321 -3.57 21.16 21.46
CA SER A 321 -3.74 22.60 21.60
C SER A 321 -3.07 23.12 22.87
N ASN A 322 -2.18 24.11 22.72
CA ASN A 322 -1.49 24.80 23.81
C ASN A 322 -2.09 26.18 24.11
N GLY A 323 -2.79 26.78 23.14
CA GLY A 323 -3.40 28.09 23.27
C GLY A 323 -3.75 28.73 21.93
N LYS A 324 -4.12 30.01 21.96
CA LYS A 324 -4.35 30.84 20.78
C LYS A 324 -4.00 32.30 21.07
N ILE A 325 -3.56 33.02 20.05
CA ILE A 325 -3.32 34.46 20.11
C ILE A 325 -4.45 35.15 19.34
N GLN A 326 -5.22 35.99 20.02
CA GLN A 326 -6.21 36.84 19.37
C GLN A 326 -5.52 38.10 18.85
N VAL A 327 -5.42 38.20 17.53
CA VAL A 327 -4.88 39.37 16.83
C VAL A 327 -5.92 40.51 16.93
N PRO A 328 -5.52 41.72 17.36
CA PRO A 328 -6.42 42.85 17.51
C PRO A 328 -6.76 43.48 16.15
N GLU A 329 -7.60 44.52 16.18
CA GLU A 329 -8.22 45.08 14.98
C GLU A 329 -7.23 45.81 14.05
N GLU A 330 -6.08 46.25 14.56
CA GLU A 330 -5.07 46.99 13.78
C GLU A 330 -4.27 46.10 12.80
N ILE A 331 -4.47 44.78 12.82
CA ILE A 331 -3.86 43.83 11.88
C ILE A 331 -4.95 42.92 11.30
N ASN A 332 -5.10 42.95 9.97
CA ASN A 332 -6.17 42.27 9.25
C ASN A 332 -5.71 40.92 8.71
N PRO A 333 -6.57 39.87 8.75
CA PRO A 333 -6.31 38.63 8.04
C PRO A 333 -6.47 38.82 6.51
N PRO A 334 -5.94 37.92 5.67
CA PRO A 334 -5.01 36.84 6.03
C PRO A 334 -3.67 37.38 6.54
N TYR A 335 -3.02 36.60 7.40
CA TYR A 335 -1.79 36.99 8.08
C TYR A 335 -0.54 36.45 7.39
N ASP A 336 0.60 37.08 7.64
CA ASP A 336 1.91 36.48 7.48
C ASP A 336 2.65 36.56 8.83
N LEU A 337 3.56 35.60 9.08
CA LEU A 337 3.96 35.17 10.42
C LEU A 337 5.42 34.70 10.41
N ALA A 338 6.17 35.02 11.47
CA ALA A 338 7.53 34.52 11.66
C ALA A 338 7.82 34.23 13.14
N VAL A 339 8.59 33.17 13.42
CA VAL A 339 8.96 32.76 14.79
C VAL A 339 10.48 32.84 15.02
N GLY A 340 10.90 33.32 16.20
CA GLY A 340 12.30 33.39 16.59
C GLY A 340 12.57 34.29 17.81
N ASN A 341 13.80 34.26 18.32
CA ASN A 341 14.26 35.04 19.47
C ASN A 341 14.57 36.48 19.06
N PHE A 342 13.52 37.29 18.89
CA PHE A 342 13.62 38.69 18.44
C PHE A 342 13.88 39.67 19.59
N LEU A 343 13.60 39.25 20.84
CA LEU A 343 13.72 40.06 22.04
C LEU A 343 14.58 39.33 23.09
N PRO A 344 15.93 39.36 23.02
CA PRO A 344 16.83 38.52 23.85
C PRO A 344 16.81 38.70 25.39
N LYS A 345 15.85 39.44 25.93
CA LYS A 345 15.52 39.53 27.38
C LYS A 345 14.23 38.77 27.74
N SER A 346 13.61 38.12 26.76
CA SER A 346 12.38 37.33 26.85
C SER A 346 12.73 35.83 26.80
N PRO A 347 12.02 34.95 27.53
CA PRO A 347 12.28 33.51 27.51
C PRO A 347 11.51 32.80 26.38
N GLY A 348 12.23 32.02 25.57
CA GLY A 348 11.68 31.31 24.41
C GLY A 348 11.78 32.11 23.10
N ASP A 349 11.14 31.60 22.05
CA ASP A 349 10.97 32.30 20.78
C ASP A 349 9.68 33.13 20.77
N GLU A 350 9.74 34.33 20.19
CA GLU A 350 8.58 35.17 19.93
C GLU A 350 7.84 34.78 18.65
N ILE A 351 6.58 35.22 18.57
CA ILE A 351 5.71 35.09 17.40
C ILE A 351 5.42 36.50 16.87
N ALA A 352 5.93 36.83 15.69
CA ALA A 352 5.67 38.08 14.99
C ALA A 352 4.56 37.91 13.95
N VAL A 353 3.63 38.87 13.88
CA VAL A 353 2.45 38.84 13.01
C VAL A 353 2.28 40.18 12.27
N THR A 354 1.93 40.10 10.99
CA THR A 354 1.51 41.24 10.13
C THR A 354 0.30 40.84 9.28
N SER A 355 -0.41 41.81 8.72
CA SER A 355 -1.35 41.56 7.62
C SER A 355 -0.53 41.13 6.41
N GLN A 356 -0.91 40.05 5.71
CA GLN A 356 -0.29 39.70 4.42
C GLN A 356 -0.60 40.76 3.37
N TYR A 357 -1.84 41.28 3.38
CA TYR A 357 -2.28 42.38 2.52
C TYR A 357 -2.53 43.63 3.37
N ALA A 358 -1.62 44.60 3.29
CA ALA A 358 -1.75 45.89 3.94
C ALA A 358 -2.63 46.82 3.09
N ILE A 359 -3.78 47.22 3.63
CA ILE A 359 -4.73 48.13 2.97
C ILE A 359 -4.20 49.58 2.99
N GLU A 360 -3.49 49.94 4.06
CA GLU A 360 -2.92 51.28 4.28
C GLU A 360 -1.39 51.25 4.24
N ALA A 361 -0.79 52.42 4.04
CA ALA A 361 0.65 52.60 4.16
C ALA A 361 1.11 52.51 5.63
N ASN A 362 2.34 52.07 5.82
CA ASN A 362 3.02 51.85 7.10
C ASN A 362 2.45 50.71 7.97
N PRO A 363 2.44 49.45 7.49
CA PRO A 363 1.84 48.32 8.21
C PRO A 363 2.42 48.12 9.62
N SER A 364 1.54 47.64 10.51
CA SER A 364 1.88 47.32 11.90
C SER A 364 2.29 45.86 12.07
N ILE A 365 3.45 45.64 12.68
CA ILE A 365 3.90 44.34 13.17
C ILE A 365 3.66 44.28 14.67
N HIS A 366 2.99 43.22 15.13
CA HIS A 366 2.84 42.88 16.54
C HIS A 366 3.66 41.64 16.87
N VAL A 367 4.41 41.70 17.98
CA VAL A 367 5.24 40.59 18.47
C VAL A 367 4.71 40.12 19.83
N TYR A 368 4.42 38.83 19.94
CA TYR A 368 3.83 38.18 21.11
C TYR A 368 4.74 37.07 21.64
N ASN A 369 4.55 36.66 22.89
CA ASN A 369 5.06 35.39 23.39
C ASN A 369 4.07 34.24 23.17
N THR A 370 4.46 33.01 23.54
CA THR A 370 3.67 31.77 23.38
C THR A 370 2.40 31.69 24.22
N VAL A 371 2.16 32.62 25.16
CA VAL A 371 0.88 32.75 25.89
C VAL A 371 0.00 33.89 25.34
N GLY A 372 0.36 34.47 24.19
CA GLY A 372 -0.40 35.52 23.51
C GLY A 372 -0.27 36.91 24.14
N LYS A 373 0.65 37.12 25.08
CA LYS A 373 0.95 38.45 25.61
C LYS A 373 1.71 39.25 24.55
N LEU A 374 1.15 40.38 24.13
CA LEU A 374 1.81 41.36 23.27
C LEU A 374 3.05 41.93 24.00
N LEU A 375 4.23 41.76 23.40
CA LEU A 375 5.51 42.28 23.91
C LEU A 375 5.93 43.57 23.21
N ARG A 376 5.61 43.71 21.92
CA ARG A 376 6.05 44.85 21.09
C ARG A 376 5.08 45.17 19.96
N ARG A 377 4.89 46.46 19.69
CA ARG A 377 4.33 46.98 18.43
C ARG A 377 5.44 47.72 17.66
N LYS A 378 5.44 47.65 16.33
CA LYS A 378 6.35 48.41 15.45
C LYS A 378 5.68 48.63 14.08
N THR A 379 5.61 49.88 13.64
CA THR A 379 5.27 50.25 12.25
C THR A 379 6.52 50.27 11.37
N VAL A 380 6.31 50.04 10.07
CA VAL A 380 7.37 49.90 9.05
C VAL A 380 7.13 50.89 7.91
N THR A 381 8.12 51.65 7.49
CA THR A 381 7.93 52.66 6.43
C THR A 381 7.81 52.02 5.04
N GLY A 382 6.58 51.75 4.59
CA GLY A 382 6.23 51.10 3.32
C GLY A 382 4.82 51.44 2.85
N GLU A 383 4.47 51.07 1.62
CA GLU A 383 3.19 51.37 0.97
C GLU A 383 2.12 50.27 1.20
N ALA A 384 0.87 50.51 0.79
CA ALA A 384 -0.16 49.47 0.75
C ALA A 384 0.22 48.38 -0.28
N GLY A 385 -0.05 47.10 0.03
CA GLY A 385 0.33 45.97 -0.82
C GLY A 385 0.58 44.67 -0.07
N GLU A 386 1.24 43.72 -0.74
CA GLU A 386 1.58 42.41 -0.15
C GLU A 386 2.90 42.45 0.64
N TYR A 387 2.88 41.85 1.82
CA TYR A 387 3.99 41.77 2.78
C TYR A 387 4.21 40.34 3.25
N SER A 388 5.46 40.05 3.62
CA SER A 388 5.80 38.77 4.27
C SER A 388 6.93 38.94 5.28
N LEU A 389 6.85 38.23 6.41
CA LEU A 389 7.87 38.19 7.45
C LEU A 389 8.88 37.07 7.16
N LEU A 390 10.10 37.24 7.66
CA LEU A 390 11.05 36.15 7.80
C LEU A 390 11.96 36.34 9.01
N THR A 391 12.29 35.22 9.64
CA THR A 391 13.35 35.12 10.65
C THR A 391 14.69 34.88 9.96
N LYS A 392 15.71 35.67 10.32
CA LYS A 392 17.09 35.50 9.88
C LYS A 392 18.02 35.18 11.06
N ASN A 393 18.88 34.18 10.91
CA ASN A 393 19.78 33.68 11.96
C ASN A 393 19.06 33.29 13.28
N SER A 394 17.77 32.96 13.22
CA SER A 394 16.92 32.65 14.37
C SER A 394 16.64 33.82 15.34
N ASN A 395 17.13 35.04 15.06
CA ASN A 395 17.03 36.18 15.99
C ASN A 395 16.84 37.57 15.36
N HIS A 396 16.93 37.72 14.04
CA HIS A 396 16.60 38.96 13.34
C HIS A 396 15.22 38.84 12.69
N LEU A 397 14.27 39.68 13.09
CA LEU A 397 13.00 39.81 12.38
C LEU A 397 13.19 40.73 11.18
N LEU A 398 12.72 40.28 10.01
CA LEU A 398 12.69 41.07 8.79
C LEU A 398 11.27 41.06 8.21
N ILE A 399 10.94 42.09 7.43
CA ILE A 399 9.73 42.12 6.61
C ILE A 399 10.09 42.51 5.17
N GLN A 400 9.46 41.86 4.19
CA GLN A 400 9.59 42.13 2.77
C GLN A 400 8.33 42.83 2.23
N GLU A 401 8.50 44.00 1.62
CA GLU A 401 7.50 44.70 0.81
C GLU A 401 7.51 44.06 -0.60
N LEU A 402 6.68 43.06 -0.85
CA LEU A 402 6.81 42.17 -2.03
C LEU A 402 6.60 42.90 -3.37
N GLY A 403 5.68 43.88 -3.42
CA GLY A 403 5.41 44.67 -4.63
C GLY A 403 6.59 45.53 -5.08
N ARG A 404 7.40 46.02 -4.13
CA ARG A 404 8.54 46.93 -4.37
C ARG A 404 9.90 46.32 -4.11
N GLN A 405 9.93 45.07 -3.65
CA GLN A 405 11.12 44.26 -3.43
C GLN A 405 12.11 44.89 -2.44
N LYS A 406 11.60 45.52 -1.37
CA LYS A 406 12.41 46.01 -0.25
C LYS A 406 12.34 45.06 0.92
N ILE A 407 13.46 44.91 1.63
CA ILE A 407 13.55 44.22 2.92
C ILE A 407 13.85 45.28 3.98
N HIS A 408 13.07 45.30 5.06
CA HIS A 408 13.23 46.22 6.18
C HIS A 408 13.64 45.43 7.43
N PRO A 409 14.74 45.78 8.12
CA PRO A 409 15.13 45.15 9.37
C PRO A 409 14.26 45.64 10.53
N ILE A 410 13.71 44.70 11.31
CA ILE A 410 12.75 44.97 12.38
C ILE A 410 13.39 44.62 13.73
N LEU A 411 13.34 45.56 14.67
CA LEU A 411 13.90 45.45 16.04
C LEU A 411 15.43 45.22 16.15
N SER A 412 16.15 45.13 15.02
CA SER A 412 17.62 45.13 14.97
C SER A 412 18.23 46.47 15.48
N PRO A 413 19.40 46.46 16.12
CA PRO A 413 20.15 47.67 16.49
C PRO A 413 20.88 48.34 15.30
N GLN A 414 20.87 47.74 14.11
CA GLN A 414 21.38 48.39 12.90
C GLN A 414 20.44 49.52 12.44
N LYS A 415 20.99 50.58 11.83
CA LYS A 415 20.19 51.63 11.16
C LYS A 415 19.32 51.02 10.05
N GLU A 416 18.27 51.74 9.65
CA GLU A 416 17.42 51.33 8.53
C GLU A 416 18.24 51.14 7.24
N ILE A 417 18.42 49.88 6.86
CA ILE A 417 19.00 49.46 5.58
C ILE A 417 17.86 48.82 4.79
N SER A 418 17.19 49.62 3.97
CA SER A 418 16.23 49.14 2.97
C SER A 418 16.99 48.39 1.87
N THR A 419 17.16 47.07 2.02
CA THR A 419 17.82 46.26 0.99
C THR A 419 16.85 45.97 -0.15
N SER A 420 17.15 46.51 -1.33
CA SER A 420 16.44 46.24 -2.58
C SER A 420 16.87 44.90 -3.17
N VAL A 421 15.93 43.98 -3.39
CA VAL A 421 16.16 42.75 -4.17
C VAL A 421 16.23 43.10 -5.66
N VAL A 422 17.19 42.52 -6.37
CA VAL A 422 17.57 42.92 -7.74
C VAL A 422 16.51 42.57 -8.81
N ASN A 423 15.63 41.61 -8.53
CA ASN A 423 14.62 41.13 -9.50
C ASN A 423 13.20 41.25 -8.92
N LYS A 424 12.23 41.57 -9.79
CA LYS A 424 10.82 41.75 -9.39
C LYS A 424 10.14 40.39 -9.15
N LYS A 425 9.23 40.34 -8.17
CA LYS A 425 8.43 39.17 -7.78
C LYS A 425 9.20 37.99 -7.16
N LEU A 426 10.31 38.25 -6.47
CA LEU A 426 10.95 37.23 -5.61
C LEU A 426 10.40 37.30 -4.17
N LYS A 427 10.18 36.16 -3.52
CA LYS A 427 10.08 36.06 -2.05
C LYS A 427 11.45 35.61 -1.50
N VAL A 428 11.92 36.25 -0.44
CA VAL A 428 13.21 35.93 0.19
C VAL A 428 13.08 35.04 1.41
N PHE A 429 14.13 34.27 1.70
CA PHE A 429 14.22 33.34 2.81
C PHE A 429 15.65 33.35 3.39
N ASP A 430 15.79 32.91 4.64
CA ASP A 430 17.12 32.71 5.25
C ASP A 430 17.86 31.54 4.56
N SER A 431 19.17 31.44 4.82
CA SER A 431 20.01 30.33 4.40
C SER A 431 20.96 29.94 5.51
N VAL A 432 21.22 28.65 5.67
CA VAL A 432 22.25 28.15 6.58
C VAL A 432 23.67 28.37 6.05
N TYR A 433 23.82 28.84 4.80
CA TYR A 433 25.10 28.96 4.10
C TYR A 433 25.62 30.41 4.01
N PRO A 434 26.90 30.67 4.36
CA PRO A 434 27.42 32.03 4.57
C PRO A 434 27.92 32.75 3.30
N ASP A 435 27.95 32.09 2.14
CA ASP A 435 28.31 32.67 0.82
C ASP A 435 27.26 33.66 0.29
N ARG A 436 26.06 33.59 0.84
CA ARG A 436 24.89 34.37 0.46
C ARG A 436 24.36 35.17 1.64
N GLU A 437 23.49 36.12 1.31
CA GLU A 437 22.74 36.89 2.30
C GLU A 437 21.31 36.35 2.46
N PHE A 438 20.70 35.87 1.36
CA PHE A 438 19.37 35.26 1.33
C PHE A 438 19.30 34.18 0.24
N ASN A 439 18.44 33.18 0.45
CA ASN A 439 17.84 32.44 -0.64
C ASN A 439 16.61 33.21 -1.16
N ALA A 440 16.20 32.98 -2.41
CA ALA A 440 14.97 33.53 -2.95
C ALA A 440 14.29 32.59 -3.95
N GLY A 441 12.96 32.69 -4.02
CA GLY A 441 12.09 31.90 -4.88
C GLY A 441 10.95 32.74 -5.47
N LYS A 442 10.18 32.13 -6.37
CA LYS A 442 9.02 32.73 -7.04
C LYS A 442 8.05 31.64 -7.51
N THR A 443 6.83 32.07 -7.85
CA THR A 443 5.85 31.24 -8.56
C THR A 443 6.30 31.00 -10.00
N GLU A 444 6.32 29.73 -10.43
CA GLU A 444 6.58 29.30 -11.81
C GLU A 444 5.71 28.07 -12.12
N GLU A 445 5.36 27.82 -13.39
CA GLU A 445 4.46 26.70 -13.72
C GLU A 445 5.14 25.31 -13.78
N THR A 446 6.46 25.24 -14.00
CA THR A 446 7.15 23.96 -14.28
C THR A 446 8.56 23.86 -13.70
N LEU A 447 9.38 24.91 -13.76
CA LEU A 447 10.73 24.90 -13.19
C LEU A 447 10.69 25.37 -11.74
N SER A 448 11.64 24.97 -10.89
CA SER A 448 11.77 25.49 -9.53
C SER A 448 13.10 26.23 -9.38
N THR A 449 13.13 27.50 -9.79
CA THR A 449 14.35 28.32 -9.80
C THR A 449 14.67 28.87 -8.41
N LEU A 450 15.74 28.35 -7.81
CA LEU A 450 16.40 28.93 -6.64
C LEU A 450 17.28 30.09 -7.10
N HIS A 451 17.09 31.26 -6.49
CA HIS A 451 17.95 32.42 -6.65
C HIS A 451 18.80 32.60 -5.39
N LEU A 452 20.11 32.72 -5.54
CA LEU A 452 21.05 33.00 -4.44
C LEU A 452 21.40 34.49 -4.47
N ILE A 453 21.05 35.22 -3.41
CA ILE A 453 21.33 36.66 -3.30
C ILE A 453 22.60 36.81 -2.48
N HIS A 454 23.72 37.16 -3.12
CA HIS A 454 25.01 37.33 -2.46
C HIS A 454 25.14 38.72 -1.81
N LYS A 455 26.03 38.87 -0.82
CA LYS A 455 26.25 40.12 -0.07
C LYS A 455 26.66 41.31 -0.95
N GLU A 456 27.33 41.03 -2.08
CA GLU A 456 27.67 42.02 -3.12
C GLU A 456 26.47 42.40 -4.02
N ARG A 457 25.25 41.94 -3.70
CA ARG A 457 24.03 42.06 -4.52
C ARG A 457 24.09 41.39 -5.89
N LYS A 458 25.15 40.65 -6.20
CA LYS A 458 25.17 39.67 -7.29
C LYS A 458 24.11 38.60 -7.00
N THR A 459 23.35 38.22 -8.02
CA THR A 459 22.38 37.12 -7.95
C THR A 459 22.82 36.00 -8.88
N SER A 460 22.93 34.78 -8.37
CA SER A 460 23.05 33.56 -9.18
C SER A 460 21.75 32.74 -9.10
N SER A 461 21.54 31.78 -10.00
CA SER A 461 20.27 31.04 -10.05
C SER A 461 20.37 29.67 -10.73
N GLN A 462 19.54 28.73 -10.28
CA GLN A 462 19.54 27.34 -10.73
C GLN A 462 18.18 26.66 -10.53
N ASN A 463 17.86 25.64 -11.32
CA ASN A 463 16.65 24.84 -11.14
C ASN A 463 16.91 23.68 -10.16
N ILE A 464 16.42 23.79 -8.91
CA ILE A 464 16.53 22.70 -7.91
C ILE A 464 15.46 21.61 -8.11
N GLY A 465 14.47 21.87 -8.97
CA GLY A 465 13.50 20.90 -9.49
C GLY A 465 13.99 20.14 -10.74
N ARG A 466 15.29 20.22 -11.08
CA ARG A 466 15.83 19.68 -12.34
C ARG A 466 15.58 18.18 -12.54
N MET A 467 15.66 17.39 -11.47
CA MET A 467 15.49 15.94 -11.53
C MET A 467 14.03 15.57 -11.77
N GLU A 468 13.12 16.33 -11.16
CA GLU A 468 11.68 16.16 -11.21
C GLU A 468 11.09 16.57 -12.56
N ASN A 469 11.77 17.48 -13.27
CA ASN A 469 11.47 17.90 -14.65
C ASN A 469 11.95 16.93 -15.73
N ILE A 470 12.75 15.91 -15.40
CA ILE A 470 13.22 14.92 -16.37
C ILE A 470 12.20 13.77 -16.44
N PHE A 471 12.11 13.18 -17.64
CA PHE A 471 11.47 11.91 -17.94
C PHE A 471 12.58 10.93 -18.32
N TRP A 472 12.78 9.93 -17.47
CA TRP A 472 13.79 8.89 -17.64
C TRP A 472 13.21 7.70 -18.38
N PHE A 473 13.99 7.10 -19.28
CA PHE A 473 13.70 5.80 -19.85
C PHE A 473 14.97 4.94 -19.89
N ASP A 474 14.80 3.62 -19.87
CA ASP A 474 15.88 2.65 -20.06
C ASP A 474 15.39 1.53 -21.00
N PRO A 475 16.00 1.37 -22.19
CA PRO A 475 15.61 0.34 -23.15
C PRO A 475 16.25 -1.01 -22.80
N GLN A 476 15.43 -2.06 -22.70
CA GLN A 476 15.87 -3.39 -22.27
C GLN A 476 16.80 -4.07 -23.30
N ASP A 477 17.98 -4.53 -22.88
CA ASP A 477 18.98 -5.20 -23.74
C ASP A 477 18.56 -6.59 -24.27
N GLU A 478 17.77 -7.35 -23.49
CA GLU A 478 17.33 -8.71 -23.84
C GLU A 478 15.99 -9.04 -23.16
N HIS A 479 15.09 -9.74 -23.87
CA HIS A 479 13.89 -10.33 -23.28
C HIS A 479 13.71 -11.80 -23.72
N ASN A 480 13.61 -12.71 -22.76
CA ASN A 480 13.29 -14.13 -22.97
C ASN A 480 14.30 -14.85 -23.92
N GLY A 481 15.58 -14.49 -23.85
CA GLY A 481 16.63 -15.05 -24.71
C GLY A 481 16.73 -14.41 -26.09
N ASP A 482 15.89 -13.41 -26.40
CA ASP A 482 16.00 -12.62 -27.63
C ASP A 482 16.60 -11.25 -27.33
N ARG A 483 17.67 -10.90 -28.05
CA ARG A 483 18.47 -9.70 -27.80
C ARG A 483 17.90 -8.53 -28.58
N ALA A 484 17.73 -7.40 -27.91
CA ALA A 484 17.22 -6.19 -28.54
C ALA A 484 18.20 -5.62 -29.57
N THR A 485 17.64 -5.03 -30.62
CA THR A 485 18.40 -4.38 -31.71
C THR A 485 18.09 -2.89 -31.81
N TRP A 486 17.89 -2.23 -30.67
CA TRP A 486 17.67 -0.78 -30.59
C TRP A 486 18.82 0.01 -31.24
N GLY A 487 18.49 1.10 -31.92
CA GLY A 487 19.42 2.18 -32.22
C GLY A 487 19.90 2.94 -30.97
N GLU A 488 20.90 3.81 -31.15
CA GLU A 488 21.40 4.66 -30.07
C GLU A 488 20.42 5.82 -29.79
N PHE A 489 19.85 5.87 -28.60
CA PHE A 489 18.99 6.98 -28.17
C PHE A 489 19.84 8.12 -27.57
N PRO A 490 19.96 9.28 -28.23
CA PRO A 490 20.71 10.41 -27.69
C PRO A 490 20.02 11.03 -26.48
N ASP A 491 20.82 11.57 -25.55
CA ASP A 491 20.30 12.25 -24.36
C ASP A 491 19.75 13.65 -24.69
N GLY A 492 18.46 13.86 -24.42
CA GLY A 492 17.84 15.19 -24.43
C GLY A 492 18.17 16.00 -23.16
N LYS A 493 17.54 17.17 -23.02
CA LYS A 493 17.65 18.01 -21.82
C LYS A 493 16.73 17.56 -20.69
N TYR A 494 15.58 17.00 -21.05
CA TYR A 494 14.47 16.60 -20.19
C TYR A 494 13.92 15.20 -20.52
N VAL A 495 14.22 14.62 -21.69
CA VAL A 495 13.97 13.21 -22.01
C VAL A 495 15.32 12.52 -22.11
N ARG A 496 15.63 11.60 -21.18
CA ARG A 496 17.00 11.10 -20.96
C ARG A 496 17.06 9.62 -20.64
N ASN A 497 18.19 9.01 -21.01
CA ASN A 497 18.52 7.63 -20.68
C ASN A 497 18.84 7.50 -19.17
N GLY A 498 18.43 6.39 -18.57
CA GLY A 498 18.78 6.02 -17.21
C GLY A 498 19.63 4.73 -17.15
N LEU A 499 19.36 3.95 -16.11
CA LEU A 499 19.69 2.54 -15.98
C LEU A 499 18.66 1.92 -15.05
N TYR A 500 17.88 0.96 -15.55
CA TYR A 500 16.95 0.16 -14.75
C TYR A 500 17.68 -1.09 -14.25
N ASN A 501 18.41 -0.93 -13.15
CA ASN A 501 19.35 -1.95 -12.69
C ASN A 501 18.62 -3.10 -11.99
N TYR A 502 18.29 -4.15 -12.76
CA TYR A 502 17.63 -5.33 -12.25
C TYR A 502 18.57 -6.27 -11.49
N LEU A 503 18.53 -6.18 -10.15
CA LEU A 503 19.39 -6.97 -9.27
C LEU A 503 18.81 -8.34 -8.89
N GLY A 504 17.60 -8.66 -9.35
CA GLY A 504 16.90 -9.88 -9.00
C GLY A 504 16.44 -9.91 -7.54
N SER A 505 15.97 -11.08 -7.10
CA SER A 505 15.28 -11.19 -5.82
C SER A 505 16.24 -11.42 -4.65
N ALA A 506 16.28 -10.45 -3.73
CA ALA A 506 17.24 -10.37 -2.64
C ALA A 506 17.28 -11.59 -1.69
N HIS A 507 16.17 -12.32 -1.57
CA HIS A 507 16.08 -13.50 -0.73
C HIS A 507 16.93 -14.69 -1.25
N TYR A 508 17.31 -14.71 -2.54
CA TYR A 508 18.19 -15.72 -3.12
C TYR A 508 19.67 -15.58 -2.71
N TRP A 509 20.07 -14.45 -2.11
CA TRP A 509 21.49 -14.13 -1.86
C TRP A 509 22.09 -14.81 -0.62
N SER A 510 21.27 -15.31 0.32
CA SER A 510 21.79 -15.96 1.54
C SER A 510 22.28 -17.39 1.27
N PRO A 511 23.52 -17.76 1.66
CA PRO A 511 24.00 -19.14 1.54
C PRO A 511 23.13 -20.16 2.27
N LEU A 512 22.42 -19.74 3.33
CA LEU A 512 21.51 -20.58 4.10
C LEU A 512 20.37 -21.15 3.25
N LEU A 513 19.93 -20.41 2.22
CA LEU A 513 18.87 -20.85 1.33
C LEU A 513 19.26 -22.13 0.57
N LYS A 514 20.50 -22.19 0.06
CA LYS A 514 21.04 -23.36 -0.67
C LYS A 514 21.09 -24.62 0.18
N LYS A 515 21.10 -24.47 1.51
CA LYS A 515 21.07 -25.58 2.49
C LYS A 515 19.68 -25.87 3.05
N GLY A 516 18.71 -25.01 2.81
CA GLY A 516 17.40 -25.05 3.48
C GLY A 516 17.44 -24.67 4.97
N GLU A 517 18.45 -23.95 5.45
CA GLU A 517 18.68 -23.68 6.89
C GLU A 517 18.17 -22.29 7.33
N ILE A 518 16.88 -21.97 7.15
CA ILE A 518 16.34 -20.62 7.41
C ILE A 518 15.70 -20.44 8.80
N GLU A 519 15.35 -21.55 9.46
CA GLU A 519 14.69 -21.61 10.76
C GLU A 519 15.63 -21.28 11.93
N SER A 520 15.10 -20.63 12.97
CA SER A 520 15.84 -20.25 14.20
C SER A 520 17.08 -19.36 14.02
N ARG A 521 17.36 -18.89 12.80
CA ARG A 521 18.52 -18.05 12.47
C ARG A 521 18.41 -16.61 12.94
N THR A 522 19.54 -16.04 13.34
CA THR A 522 19.72 -14.61 13.64
C THR A 522 19.95 -13.78 12.36
N TYR A 523 19.79 -12.45 12.45
CA TYR A 523 20.14 -11.54 11.37
C TYR A 523 21.63 -11.60 11.00
N GLY A 524 22.50 -11.89 11.97
CA GLY A 524 23.93 -12.12 11.74
C GLY A 524 24.14 -13.31 10.80
N GLU A 525 23.75 -14.51 11.22
CA GLU A 525 23.90 -15.74 10.40
C GLU A 525 23.30 -15.60 9.00
N TRP A 526 22.12 -14.96 8.88
CA TRP A 526 21.43 -14.80 7.60
C TRP A 526 22.16 -13.92 6.59
N THR A 527 23.01 -13.01 7.09
CA THR A 527 23.72 -12.00 6.28
C THR A 527 25.24 -12.21 6.24
N SER A 528 25.78 -13.01 7.18
CA SER A 528 27.12 -13.58 7.13
C SER A 528 27.32 -14.40 5.86
N ASN A 529 28.49 -14.24 5.24
CA ASN A 529 28.91 -14.99 4.05
C ASN A 529 27.96 -14.84 2.83
N ILE A 530 27.03 -13.86 2.84
CA ILE A 530 26.49 -13.35 1.58
C ILE A 530 27.68 -12.82 0.80
N ASP A 531 27.96 -13.48 -0.31
CA ASP A 531 28.99 -13.06 -1.24
C ASP A 531 28.45 -11.85 -2.02
N TRP A 532 28.76 -10.65 -1.56
CA TRP A 532 28.33 -9.40 -2.20
C TRP A 532 29.04 -9.11 -3.54
N GLU A 533 29.81 -10.08 -4.06
CA GLU A 533 30.45 -10.06 -5.38
C GLU A 533 29.89 -11.13 -6.34
N THR A 534 29.42 -12.27 -5.82
CA THR A 534 28.93 -13.43 -6.59
C THR A 534 27.45 -13.75 -6.36
N ALA A 535 26.80 -13.24 -5.31
CA ALA A 535 25.33 -13.35 -5.16
C ALA A 535 24.59 -12.50 -6.21
N PHE A 536 25.27 -11.50 -6.77
CA PHE A 536 24.86 -10.72 -7.95
C PHE A 536 25.54 -11.23 -9.22
N SER A 537 25.68 -12.55 -9.41
CA SER A 537 26.57 -13.20 -10.40
C SER A 537 26.45 -12.64 -11.82
N GLY A 538 27.27 -11.64 -12.12
CA GLY A 538 27.28 -10.82 -13.32
C GLY A 538 28.20 -9.62 -13.06
N ALA A 539 28.69 -8.97 -14.10
CA ALA A 539 29.44 -7.73 -13.90
C ALA A 539 28.50 -6.60 -13.45
N GLU A 540 27.21 -6.70 -13.79
CA GLU A 540 26.19 -5.66 -13.67
C GLU A 540 26.09 -4.97 -12.29
N TRP A 541 26.09 -5.63 -11.13
CA TRP A 541 26.00 -4.90 -9.85
C TRP A 541 27.24 -4.03 -9.60
N ARG A 542 28.44 -4.56 -9.81
CA ARG A 542 29.68 -3.79 -9.60
C ARG A 542 29.82 -2.70 -10.66
N LYS A 543 29.50 -3.02 -11.91
CA LYS A 543 29.43 -2.11 -13.06
C LYS A 543 28.41 -0.99 -12.84
N SER A 544 27.21 -1.27 -12.34
CA SER A 544 26.17 -0.26 -12.07
C SER A 544 26.52 0.66 -10.91
N VAL A 545 27.16 0.16 -9.84
CA VAL A 545 27.69 1.04 -8.78
C VAL A 545 28.87 1.86 -9.30
N GLN A 546 29.69 1.35 -10.23
CA GLN A 546 30.72 2.13 -10.90
C GLN A 546 30.13 3.20 -11.84
N GLU A 547 29.19 2.83 -12.72
CA GLU A 547 28.45 3.73 -13.62
C GLU A 547 27.71 4.82 -12.85
N TYR A 548 27.05 4.49 -11.73
CA TYR A 548 26.42 5.45 -10.83
C TYR A 548 27.43 6.45 -10.24
N ASN A 549 28.60 5.97 -9.79
CA ASN A 549 29.68 6.85 -9.31
C ASN A 549 30.35 7.64 -10.46
N GLN A 550 30.25 7.18 -11.70
CA GLN A 550 30.66 7.88 -12.93
C GLN A 550 29.59 8.86 -13.44
N GLY A 551 28.40 8.90 -12.83
CA GLY A 551 27.34 9.85 -13.17
C GLY A 551 26.20 9.31 -14.04
N LYS A 552 25.96 8.00 -14.07
CA LYS A 552 24.79 7.39 -14.74
C LYS A 552 23.56 7.33 -13.80
N PRO A 553 22.46 8.05 -14.11
CA PRO A 553 21.24 8.02 -13.31
C PRO A 553 20.62 6.61 -13.29
N THR A 554 20.34 6.07 -12.10
CA THR A 554 20.02 4.65 -11.88
C THR A 554 18.76 4.45 -11.02
N VAL A 555 17.92 3.50 -11.42
CA VAL A 555 16.88 2.86 -10.60
C VAL A 555 17.45 1.58 -9.99
N TRP A 556 17.20 1.33 -8.70
CA TRP A 556 17.75 0.16 -7.99
C TRP A 556 16.66 -0.83 -7.55
N THR A 557 16.58 -2.00 -8.20
CA THR A 557 15.46 -2.96 -8.00
C THR A 557 15.85 -4.24 -7.25
N ALA A 558 16.37 -4.08 -6.03
CA ALA A 558 16.70 -5.18 -5.11
C ALA A 558 15.46 -5.80 -4.43
N ALA A 559 14.55 -6.31 -5.25
CA ALA A 559 13.21 -6.71 -4.85
C ALA A 559 13.15 -7.97 -3.97
N PHE A 560 12.01 -8.19 -3.30
CA PHE A 560 11.55 -9.54 -2.97
C PHE A 560 10.38 -9.93 -3.89
N THR A 561 10.21 -11.23 -4.14
CA THR A 561 9.01 -11.76 -4.79
C THR A 561 8.61 -13.11 -4.18
N HIS A 562 7.31 -13.37 -4.19
CA HIS A 562 6.70 -14.67 -3.90
C HIS A 562 6.80 -15.66 -5.07
N ARG A 563 7.26 -15.24 -6.26
CA ARG A 563 7.46 -16.10 -7.44
C ARG A 563 8.82 -16.80 -7.36
N TRP A 564 8.80 -18.07 -6.98
CA TRP A 564 9.97 -18.85 -6.58
C TRP A 564 10.51 -19.70 -7.72
N HIS A 565 11.75 -19.44 -8.12
CA HIS A 565 12.44 -20.22 -9.16
C HIS A 565 12.67 -21.66 -8.65
N PRO A 566 12.09 -22.72 -9.24
CA PRO A 566 11.92 -24.01 -8.57
C PRO A 566 13.25 -24.63 -8.10
N ARG A 567 14.23 -24.76 -8.99
CA ARG A 567 15.57 -25.30 -8.68
C ARG A 567 16.41 -24.45 -7.69
N LYS A 568 16.02 -23.21 -7.41
CA LYS A 568 16.70 -22.33 -6.43
C LYS A 568 16.03 -22.38 -5.05
N MET A 569 14.75 -22.76 -5.00
CA MET A 569 13.93 -22.81 -3.79
C MET A 569 13.62 -24.23 -3.31
N GLU A 570 13.98 -25.27 -4.08
CA GLU A 570 13.79 -26.68 -3.74
C GLU A 570 14.11 -27.07 -2.27
N PRO A 571 15.22 -26.62 -1.63
CA PRO A 571 15.49 -26.89 -0.21
C PRO A 571 14.50 -26.26 0.80
N ILE A 572 13.60 -25.39 0.34
CA ILE A 572 12.53 -24.73 1.10
C ILE A 572 11.15 -25.20 0.64
N SER A 573 10.90 -25.29 -0.67
CA SER A 573 9.61 -25.68 -1.23
C SER A 573 9.30 -27.18 -1.05
N SER A 574 10.32 -28.03 -0.89
CA SER A 574 10.16 -29.45 -0.54
C SER A 574 9.79 -29.70 0.93
N LYS A 575 9.87 -28.69 1.81
CA LYS A 575 9.60 -28.87 3.24
C LYS A 575 8.11 -29.02 3.50
N VAL A 576 7.72 -30.16 4.06
CA VAL A 576 6.37 -30.44 4.55
C VAL A 576 6.30 -30.38 6.07
N ASP A 577 5.17 -29.96 6.59
CA ASP A 577 4.81 -30.05 8.00
C ASP A 577 4.44 -31.51 8.36
N PRO A 578 5.00 -32.10 9.42
CA PRO A 578 4.75 -33.51 9.77
C PRO A 578 3.38 -33.78 10.43
N GLU A 579 2.65 -32.76 10.93
CA GLU A 579 1.32 -32.94 11.54
C GLU A 579 0.22 -33.01 10.45
N SER A 580 0.36 -32.22 9.38
CA SER A 580 -0.63 -32.10 8.28
C SER A 580 -0.20 -32.71 6.94
N GLY A 581 1.09 -32.98 6.74
CA GLY A 581 1.66 -33.40 5.45
C GLY A 581 1.71 -32.30 4.38
N LEU A 582 1.34 -31.06 4.72
CA LEU A 582 1.27 -29.94 3.77
C LEU A 582 2.60 -29.20 3.64
N PRO A 583 2.93 -28.62 2.47
CA PRO A 583 4.11 -27.78 2.31
C PRO A 583 4.11 -26.56 3.26
N VAL A 584 5.18 -26.39 4.03
CA VAL A 584 5.28 -25.33 5.08
C VAL A 584 5.25 -23.94 4.46
N TYR A 585 5.92 -23.77 3.31
CA TYR A 585 6.29 -22.45 2.79
C TYR A 585 5.64 -22.07 1.45
N LEU A 586 4.94 -22.99 0.80
CA LEU A 586 4.25 -22.73 -0.46
C LEU A 586 2.83 -22.19 -0.24
N LEU A 587 2.37 -21.42 -1.23
CA LEU A 587 0.98 -21.02 -1.37
C LEU A 587 0.14 -22.23 -1.78
N LEU A 588 -1.00 -22.42 -1.11
CA LEU A 588 -1.94 -23.50 -1.38
C LEU A 588 -3.26 -22.96 -1.96
N ASP A 589 -3.95 -23.77 -2.77
CA ASP A 589 -5.31 -23.46 -3.23
C ASP A 589 -6.41 -24.05 -2.34
N ARG A 590 -7.66 -23.78 -2.72
CA ARG A 590 -8.87 -24.30 -2.08
C ARG A 590 -8.89 -25.82 -1.82
N LYS A 591 -8.09 -26.64 -2.52
CA LYS A 591 -7.96 -28.09 -2.35
C LYS A 591 -6.70 -28.53 -1.58
N ASN A 592 -5.96 -27.57 -1.02
CA ASN A 592 -4.60 -27.76 -0.51
C ASN A 592 -3.64 -28.31 -1.59
N ASP A 593 -3.78 -27.86 -2.84
CA ASP A 593 -2.78 -28.11 -3.90
C ASP A 593 -1.81 -26.92 -3.99
N THR A 594 -0.50 -27.21 -4.10
CA THR A 594 0.51 -26.21 -4.47
C THR A 594 0.25 -25.61 -5.84
N LYS A 595 0.54 -24.32 -6.04
CA LYS A 595 0.46 -23.67 -7.35
C LYS A 595 1.77 -23.02 -7.77
N GLY A 596 1.89 -22.82 -9.08
CA GLY A 596 2.94 -22.06 -9.72
C GLY A 596 2.42 -21.42 -11.01
N GLY A 597 3.32 -20.77 -11.74
CA GLY A 597 2.99 -20.08 -12.98
C GLY A 597 4.21 -19.84 -13.85
N GLY A 598 4.05 -19.00 -14.87
CA GLY A 598 5.07 -18.63 -15.83
C GLY A 598 4.42 -18.02 -17.07
N TYR A 599 5.21 -17.83 -18.13
CA TYR A 599 4.82 -17.10 -19.32
C TYR A 599 4.88 -18.01 -20.56
N PHE A 600 4.12 -17.67 -21.60
CA PHE A 600 4.17 -18.30 -22.93
C PHE A 600 4.03 -19.83 -22.89
N GLY A 601 3.12 -20.32 -22.05
CA GLY A 601 2.82 -21.75 -21.87
C GLY A 601 3.80 -22.53 -20.99
N ARG A 602 4.87 -21.91 -20.49
CA ARG A 602 5.88 -22.59 -19.64
C ARG A 602 5.61 -22.32 -18.16
N LYS A 603 5.74 -23.35 -17.29
CA LYS A 603 5.89 -23.14 -15.85
C LYS A 603 7.33 -22.71 -15.56
N LEU A 604 7.50 -21.56 -14.92
CA LEU A 604 8.79 -20.91 -14.63
C LEU A 604 9.03 -20.71 -13.12
N PHE A 605 7.97 -20.68 -12.32
CA PHE A 605 8.03 -20.48 -10.87
C PHE A 605 6.93 -21.25 -10.14
N ASP A 606 7.21 -21.57 -8.87
CA ASP A 606 6.22 -21.91 -7.86
C ASP A 606 5.79 -20.65 -7.10
N TYR A 607 4.63 -20.67 -6.45
CA TYR A 607 4.20 -19.58 -5.59
C TYR A 607 4.55 -19.88 -4.12
N GLY A 608 5.47 -19.11 -3.54
CA GLY A 608 5.68 -19.07 -2.11
C GLY A 608 4.52 -18.39 -1.39
N SER A 609 4.24 -18.79 -0.15
CA SER A 609 3.23 -18.13 0.67
C SER A 609 3.68 -16.73 1.09
N GLN A 610 2.73 -15.90 1.51
CA GLN A 610 2.94 -14.54 1.99
C GLN A 610 2.49 -14.31 3.45
N HIS A 611 1.94 -15.30 4.15
CA HIS A 611 1.49 -15.18 5.55
C HIS A 611 2.60 -14.69 6.51
N PHE A 612 2.25 -14.04 7.61
CA PHE A 612 3.22 -13.46 8.55
C PHE A 612 3.51 -14.32 9.77
N GLU A 613 2.79 -15.42 9.93
CA GLU A 613 2.72 -16.11 11.21
C GLU A 613 3.91 -17.09 11.43
N ASN A 614 4.56 -17.54 10.35
CA ASN A 614 5.88 -18.19 10.39
C ASN A 614 7.04 -17.16 10.41
N GLU A 615 7.92 -17.25 11.40
CA GLU A 615 9.05 -16.32 11.57
C GLU A 615 10.14 -16.48 10.48
N ALA A 616 10.44 -17.72 10.05
CA ALA A 616 11.48 -17.98 9.05
C ALA A 616 11.11 -17.42 7.67
N LEU A 617 9.82 -17.50 7.30
CA LEU A 617 9.30 -16.86 6.08
C LEU A 617 9.42 -15.33 6.12
N ASN A 618 9.22 -14.71 7.29
CA ASN A 618 9.47 -13.27 7.47
C ASN A 618 10.96 -12.92 7.29
N LYS A 619 11.86 -13.75 7.82
CA LYS A 619 13.32 -13.57 7.69
C LYS A 619 13.77 -13.69 6.23
N LEU A 620 13.27 -14.72 5.52
CA LEU A 620 13.50 -14.96 4.10
C LEU A 620 13.22 -13.72 3.25
N TYR A 621 12.05 -13.10 3.42
CA TYR A 621 11.66 -11.93 2.65
C TYR A 621 12.32 -10.60 3.07
N THR A 622 13.08 -10.54 4.18
CA THR A 622 13.57 -9.25 4.73
C THR A 622 15.06 -9.14 5.02
N PHE A 623 15.75 -10.21 5.43
CA PHE A 623 17.07 -10.06 6.05
C PHE A 623 18.19 -9.71 5.06
N ALA A 624 18.28 -10.38 3.90
CA ALA A 624 19.23 -9.98 2.86
C ALA A 624 18.87 -8.61 2.22
N GLN A 625 17.57 -8.32 2.04
CA GLN A 625 17.09 -7.04 1.52
C GLN A 625 17.47 -5.86 2.44
N ARG A 626 17.29 -6.02 3.76
CA ARG A 626 17.75 -5.06 4.78
C ARG A 626 19.26 -4.85 4.68
N ALA A 627 20.06 -5.92 4.62
CA ALA A 627 21.51 -5.82 4.52
C ALA A 627 21.97 -5.11 3.24
N PHE A 628 21.27 -5.33 2.12
CA PHE A 628 21.50 -4.63 0.86
C PHE A 628 21.20 -3.14 0.95
N TYR A 629 20.01 -2.73 1.38
CA TYR A 629 19.66 -1.30 1.38
C TYR A 629 20.54 -0.48 2.33
N ARG A 630 21.01 -1.08 3.41
CA ARG A 630 22.00 -0.48 4.32
C ARG A 630 23.39 -0.28 3.69
N LYS A 631 23.72 -1.01 2.62
CA LYS A 631 24.91 -0.77 1.78
C LYS A 631 24.61 0.27 0.71
N LEU A 632 23.53 0.10 -0.05
CA LEU A 632 23.16 1.00 -1.17
C LEU A 632 22.96 2.45 -0.71
N VAL A 633 22.36 2.67 0.46
CA VAL A 633 22.11 4.03 0.97
C VAL A 633 23.40 4.83 1.16
N LEU A 634 24.55 4.18 1.37
CA LEU A 634 25.86 4.85 1.48
C LEU A 634 26.39 5.35 0.12
N ALA A 635 25.94 4.76 -0.99
CA ALA A 635 26.17 5.30 -2.33
C ALA A 635 25.20 6.46 -2.59
N TYR A 636 23.91 6.26 -2.28
CA TYR A 636 22.88 7.31 -2.38
C TYR A 636 23.27 8.61 -1.69
N ARG A 637 23.76 8.55 -0.44
CA ARG A 637 24.18 9.75 0.31
C ARG A 637 25.42 10.45 -0.24
N LYS A 638 26.15 9.87 -1.19
CA LYS A 638 27.27 10.52 -1.88
C LYS A 638 26.86 11.24 -3.15
N ASN A 639 25.85 10.75 -3.87
CA ASN A 639 25.40 11.33 -5.13
C ASN A 639 23.87 11.25 -5.32
N PRO A 640 23.06 11.95 -4.49
CA PRO A 640 21.61 11.75 -4.44
C PRO A 640 20.88 11.96 -5.77
N GLU A 641 21.43 12.79 -6.67
CA GLU A 641 20.86 13.08 -7.99
C GLU A 641 21.03 11.95 -9.01
N MET A 642 21.94 10.99 -8.79
CA MET A 642 22.03 9.81 -9.65
C MET A 642 21.04 8.71 -9.25
N THR A 643 20.25 8.88 -8.19
CA THR A 643 19.19 7.92 -7.82
C THR A 643 17.85 8.40 -8.34
N ILE A 644 17.36 7.73 -9.40
CA ILE A 644 16.02 7.98 -9.95
C ILE A 644 14.95 7.42 -8.99
N ALA A 645 15.13 6.17 -8.57
CA ALA A 645 14.19 5.46 -7.69
C ALA A 645 14.84 4.25 -7.00
N VAL A 646 14.17 3.74 -5.97
CA VAL A 646 14.48 2.47 -5.30
C VAL A 646 13.22 1.60 -5.23
N GLU A 647 13.31 0.38 -5.72
CA GLU A 647 12.17 -0.52 -5.90
C GLU A 647 12.38 -1.83 -5.11
N PRO A 648 11.67 -2.04 -3.99
CA PRO A 648 11.96 -3.15 -3.06
C PRO A 648 11.00 -4.35 -3.18
N ASN A 649 10.16 -4.41 -4.20
CA ASN A 649 9.17 -5.46 -4.40
C ASN A 649 8.99 -5.70 -5.91
N HIS A 650 8.69 -6.93 -6.32
CA HIS A 650 8.45 -7.28 -7.72
C HIS A 650 7.23 -8.18 -7.87
N GLU A 651 6.13 -7.57 -8.34
CA GLU A 651 4.83 -8.16 -8.63
C GLU A 651 4.36 -9.14 -7.56
N ASN A 652 3.93 -8.62 -6.41
CA ASN A 652 3.52 -9.42 -5.27
C ASN A 652 2.00 -9.45 -5.14
N GLU A 653 1.47 -10.66 -5.04
CA GLU A 653 0.07 -10.95 -5.33
C GLU A 653 -0.30 -12.36 -4.82
N ILE A 654 -1.59 -12.66 -4.76
CA ILE A 654 -2.08 -14.00 -4.46
C ILE A 654 -2.84 -14.56 -5.66
N VAL A 655 -2.35 -15.68 -6.19
CA VAL A 655 -2.84 -16.37 -7.40
C VAL A 655 -2.89 -17.88 -7.13
N SER A 656 -4.00 -18.38 -6.60
CA SER A 656 -4.20 -19.82 -6.34
C SER A 656 -4.91 -20.58 -7.48
N GLY A 657 -5.06 -19.94 -8.65
CA GLY A 657 -5.60 -20.55 -9.87
C GLY A 657 -7.02 -20.12 -10.23
N ILE A 658 -7.49 -20.48 -11.44
CA ILE A 658 -8.75 -19.98 -12.03
C ILE A 658 -10.01 -20.20 -11.18
N ASN A 659 -10.08 -21.33 -10.46
CA ASN A 659 -11.21 -21.69 -9.60
C ASN A 659 -10.99 -21.37 -8.12
N SER A 660 -9.87 -20.73 -7.74
CA SER A 660 -9.47 -20.48 -6.34
C SER A 660 -9.20 -18.99 -6.09
N ILE A 661 -9.32 -18.55 -4.84
CA ILE A 661 -9.11 -17.15 -4.42
C ILE A 661 -8.55 -17.20 -2.99
N GLY A 662 -7.45 -16.48 -2.72
CA GLY A 662 -6.73 -16.55 -1.44
C GLY A 662 -5.69 -17.68 -1.37
N ASP A 663 -4.82 -17.64 -0.37
CA ASP A 663 -3.79 -18.64 -0.07
C ASP A 663 -4.20 -19.49 1.15
N TYR A 664 -4.30 -20.81 0.97
CA TYR A 664 -4.86 -21.73 1.96
C TYR A 664 -3.82 -22.44 2.83
N ASN A 665 -2.56 -21.97 2.83
CA ASN A 665 -1.56 -22.42 3.79
C ASN A 665 -2.08 -22.25 5.25
N PRO A 666 -1.93 -23.24 6.14
CA PRO A 666 -2.41 -23.18 7.52
C PRO A 666 -2.01 -21.92 8.30
N GLU A 667 -0.79 -21.42 8.11
CA GLU A 667 -0.32 -20.20 8.77
C GLU A 667 -1.01 -18.92 8.23
N ASN A 668 -1.49 -18.95 6.97
CA ASN A 668 -2.34 -17.88 6.46
C ASN A 668 -3.75 -17.93 7.06
N LEU A 669 -4.25 -19.13 7.41
CA LEU A 669 -5.51 -19.30 8.14
C LEU A 669 -5.39 -18.81 9.60
N HIS A 670 -4.25 -19.03 10.26
CA HIS A 670 -3.95 -18.43 11.58
C HIS A 670 -4.05 -16.90 11.52
N GLY A 671 -3.40 -16.28 10.52
CA GLY A 671 -3.46 -14.85 10.29
C GLY A 671 -4.86 -14.33 9.96
N PHE A 672 -5.67 -15.08 9.19
CA PHE A 672 -7.06 -14.75 8.89
C PHE A 672 -7.94 -14.76 10.15
N TYR A 673 -7.77 -15.78 11.02
CA TYR A 673 -8.43 -15.81 12.31
C TYR A 673 -8.05 -14.59 13.18
N HIS A 674 -6.76 -14.22 13.23
CA HIS A 674 -6.31 -13.02 13.96
C HIS A 674 -6.88 -11.71 13.40
N TYR A 675 -6.97 -11.58 12.07
CA TYR A 675 -7.63 -10.45 11.41
C TYR A 675 -9.11 -10.35 11.82
N LEU A 676 -9.88 -11.43 11.69
CA LEU A 676 -11.30 -11.44 12.08
C LEU A 676 -11.49 -11.20 13.58
N LYS A 677 -10.62 -11.75 14.42
CA LYS A 677 -10.60 -11.49 15.87
C LYS A 677 -10.39 -9.99 16.17
N SER A 678 -9.58 -9.29 15.37
CA SER A 678 -9.32 -7.87 15.52
C SER A 678 -10.48 -6.95 15.06
N LEU A 679 -11.38 -7.46 14.22
CA LEU A 679 -12.59 -6.77 13.76
C LEU A 679 -13.85 -7.14 14.56
N TYR A 680 -13.94 -8.38 15.06
CA TYR A 680 -15.18 -8.96 15.60
C TYR A 680 -14.98 -9.62 16.99
N GLY A 681 -13.84 -9.38 17.65
CA GLY A 681 -13.60 -9.67 19.06
C GLY A 681 -13.25 -11.12 19.40
N ASN A 682 -14.15 -12.07 19.18
CA ASN A 682 -13.95 -13.48 19.53
C ASN A 682 -14.75 -14.46 18.65
N LEU A 683 -14.43 -15.76 18.73
CA LEU A 683 -15.00 -16.79 17.87
C LEU A 683 -16.54 -16.87 17.91
N ILE A 684 -17.16 -16.63 19.07
CA ILE A 684 -18.63 -16.67 19.22
C ILE A 684 -19.27 -15.54 18.40
N GLN A 685 -18.69 -14.34 18.46
CA GLN A 685 -19.17 -13.19 17.70
C GLN A 685 -18.82 -13.28 16.21
N ILE A 686 -17.64 -13.82 15.85
CA ILE A 686 -17.29 -14.17 14.47
C ILE A 686 -18.34 -15.13 13.90
N ASN A 687 -18.63 -16.24 14.59
CA ASN A 687 -19.66 -17.20 14.15
C ASN A 687 -21.05 -16.58 14.00
N LYS A 688 -21.45 -15.70 14.93
CA LYS A 688 -22.73 -14.98 14.86
C LYS A 688 -22.84 -14.06 13.64
N ILE A 689 -21.79 -13.32 13.31
CA ILE A 689 -21.77 -12.37 12.17
C ILE A 689 -21.57 -13.09 10.83
N MET A 690 -20.62 -14.02 10.77
CA MET A 690 -20.24 -14.76 9.56
C MET A 690 -21.16 -15.94 9.25
N LYS A 691 -22.04 -16.32 10.20
CA LYS A 691 -22.97 -17.46 10.10
C LYS A 691 -22.21 -18.78 9.89
N THR A 692 -21.06 -18.91 10.55
CA THR A 692 -20.13 -20.05 10.49
C THR A 692 -20.28 -20.98 11.71
N PRO A 693 -19.96 -22.28 11.58
CA PRO A 693 -20.15 -23.29 12.63
C PRO A 693 -18.87 -23.62 13.43
N PHE A 694 -17.85 -22.76 13.42
CA PHE A 694 -16.50 -23.10 13.89
C PHE A 694 -16.37 -23.30 15.40
N THR A 695 -15.37 -24.09 15.80
CA THR A 695 -15.05 -24.38 17.21
C THR A 695 -13.60 -23.99 17.52
N ALA A 696 -13.15 -24.18 18.76
CA ALA A 696 -11.74 -24.02 19.10
C ALA A 696 -10.84 -25.09 18.45
N ASP A 697 -11.43 -26.19 17.96
CA ASP A 697 -10.74 -27.31 17.33
C ASP A 697 -10.73 -27.25 15.79
N PHE A 698 -11.67 -26.51 15.17
CA PHE A 698 -11.73 -26.35 13.72
C PHE A 698 -12.21 -24.96 13.29
N PHE A 699 -11.36 -24.28 12.52
CA PHE A 699 -11.63 -23.06 11.76
C PHE A 699 -10.99 -23.18 10.36
N ASP A 700 -11.62 -22.62 9.33
CA ASP A 700 -11.09 -22.65 7.96
C ASP A 700 -11.67 -21.50 7.12
N ALA A 701 -10.99 -21.13 6.03
CA ALA A 701 -11.51 -20.18 5.06
C ALA A 701 -12.63 -20.80 4.17
N PRO A 702 -13.47 -19.99 3.51
CA PRO A 702 -14.37 -20.47 2.46
C PRO A 702 -13.56 -21.12 1.33
N ARG A 703 -13.91 -22.32 0.89
CA ARG A 703 -13.22 -23.04 -0.20
C ARG A 703 -14.15 -23.36 -1.37
N ASP A 704 -15.41 -22.97 -1.30
CA ASP A 704 -16.45 -23.21 -2.31
C ASP A 704 -16.69 -24.71 -2.60
N LEU A 705 -16.32 -25.58 -1.66
CA LEU A 705 -16.39 -27.05 -1.72
C LEU A 705 -17.76 -27.59 -1.25
N SER A 706 -18.84 -26.81 -1.34
CA SER A 706 -20.18 -27.19 -0.87
C SER A 706 -20.25 -27.65 0.60
N ARG A 707 -19.41 -27.10 1.47
CA ARG A 707 -19.38 -27.45 2.92
C ARG A 707 -20.39 -26.68 3.77
N GLY A 708 -21.04 -25.67 3.21
CA GLY A 708 -22.14 -24.92 3.83
C GLY A 708 -22.49 -23.66 3.04
N LYS A 709 -23.38 -22.82 3.59
CA LYS A 709 -23.62 -21.47 3.03
C LYS A 709 -22.40 -20.56 3.21
N TRP A 710 -21.70 -20.68 4.34
CA TRP A 710 -20.48 -19.94 4.67
C TRP A 710 -19.29 -20.23 3.75
N ASP A 711 -19.29 -21.39 3.11
CA ASP A 711 -18.15 -21.90 2.33
C ASP A 711 -18.11 -21.33 0.90
N LYS A 712 -19.20 -20.71 0.42
CA LYS A 712 -19.36 -20.26 -0.97
C LYS A 712 -18.51 -19.05 -1.34
N TYR A 713 -17.99 -19.04 -2.56
CA TYR A 713 -17.43 -17.84 -3.22
C TYR A 713 -18.54 -16.93 -3.76
N ASP A 714 -19.15 -16.17 -2.85
CA ASP A 714 -20.22 -15.22 -3.12
C ASP A 714 -19.91 -13.92 -2.40
N PHE A 715 -19.93 -12.76 -3.07
CA PHE A 715 -19.60 -11.49 -2.40
C PHE A 715 -20.70 -11.02 -1.42
N GLU A 716 -21.91 -11.59 -1.49
CA GLU A 716 -22.95 -11.43 -0.45
C GLU A 716 -22.68 -12.30 0.79
N ASN A 717 -21.78 -13.30 0.69
CA ASN A 717 -21.26 -14.03 1.84
C ASN A 717 -20.14 -13.22 2.49
N ARG A 718 -20.45 -12.50 3.58
CA ARG A 718 -19.49 -11.68 4.34
C ARG A 718 -18.21 -12.44 4.70
N PHE A 719 -18.29 -13.74 5.02
CA PHE A 719 -17.11 -14.51 5.39
C PHE A 719 -16.12 -14.67 4.21
N PHE A 720 -16.64 -14.71 2.98
CA PHE A 720 -15.83 -14.71 1.76
C PHE A 720 -15.33 -13.32 1.37
N SER A 721 -16.12 -12.25 1.54
CA SER A 721 -15.60 -10.90 1.27
C SER A 721 -14.46 -10.51 2.22
N GLU A 722 -14.55 -10.90 3.49
CA GLU A 722 -13.47 -10.76 4.49
C GLU A 722 -12.24 -11.62 4.16
N TRP A 723 -12.42 -12.82 3.60
CA TRP A 723 -11.31 -13.66 3.13
C TRP A 723 -10.55 -13.01 1.98
N VAL A 724 -11.26 -12.43 1.01
CA VAL A 724 -10.65 -11.69 -0.11
C VAL A 724 -9.90 -10.45 0.39
N GLU A 725 -10.49 -9.69 1.32
CA GLU A 725 -9.85 -8.50 1.88
C GLU A 725 -8.64 -8.85 2.75
N TYR A 726 -8.71 -9.89 3.59
CA TYR A 726 -7.55 -10.37 4.35
C TYR A 726 -6.38 -10.74 3.43
N ASN A 727 -6.63 -11.44 2.33
CA ASN A 727 -5.58 -11.78 1.37
C ASN A 727 -5.01 -10.53 0.67
N ARG A 728 -5.81 -9.48 0.44
CA ARG A 728 -5.31 -8.17 -0.02
C ARG A 728 -4.42 -7.51 1.04
N ILE A 729 -4.84 -7.55 2.31
CA ILE A 729 -4.09 -7.05 3.46
C ILE A 729 -2.74 -7.77 3.60
N VAL A 730 -2.66 -9.09 3.39
CA VAL A 730 -1.40 -9.86 3.43
C VAL A 730 -0.40 -9.36 2.38
N VAL A 731 -0.85 -9.16 1.13
CA VAL A 731 -0.01 -8.62 0.05
C VAL A 731 0.44 -7.19 0.36
N SER A 732 -0.48 -6.33 0.83
CA SER A 732 -0.14 -4.95 1.26
C SER A 732 0.87 -4.93 2.41
N ARG A 733 0.73 -5.81 3.42
CA ARG A 733 1.71 -5.97 4.51
C ARG A 733 3.09 -6.39 3.98
N ARG A 734 3.17 -7.23 2.93
CA ARG A 734 4.45 -7.66 2.32
C ARG A 734 5.12 -6.55 1.53
N VAL A 735 4.38 -5.82 0.70
CA VAL A 735 4.93 -4.66 -0.01
C VAL A 735 5.34 -3.56 0.99
N GLY A 736 4.50 -3.26 1.98
CA GLY A 736 4.81 -2.33 3.06
C GLY A 736 6.01 -2.72 3.92
N THR A 737 6.21 -4.02 4.15
CA THR A 737 7.43 -4.57 4.78
C THR A 737 8.68 -4.18 3.99
N SER A 738 8.65 -4.26 2.65
CA SER A 738 9.80 -3.88 1.82
C SER A 738 10.06 -2.37 1.78
N TYR A 739 9.00 -1.55 1.73
CA TYR A 739 9.08 -0.10 1.90
C TYR A 739 9.70 0.29 3.24
N ARG A 740 9.28 -0.39 4.32
CA ARG A 740 9.82 -0.21 5.67
C ARG A 740 11.33 -0.50 5.73
N GLU A 741 11.84 -1.52 5.03
CA GLU A 741 13.30 -1.78 5.02
C GLU A 741 14.10 -0.68 4.30
N CYS A 742 13.56 -0.06 3.25
CA CYS A 742 14.16 1.14 2.63
C CYS A 742 14.16 2.34 3.59
N LEU A 743 13.05 2.60 4.28
CA LEU A 743 12.94 3.67 5.27
C LEU A 743 13.93 3.45 6.43
N LEU A 744 14.03 2.22 6.95
CA LEU A 744 14.97 1.84 8.01
C LEU A 744 16.44 1.86 7.58
N ALA A 745 16.74 1.77 6.28
CA ALA A 745 18.06 2.07 5.74
C ALA A 745 18.32 3.59 5.64
N GLY A 746 17.29 4.43 5.63
CA GLY A 746 17.41 5.89 5.54
C GLY A 746 17.21 6.47 4.14
N PHE A 747 16.49 5.77 3.26
CA PHE A 747 15.94 6.36 2.03
C PHE A 747 14.70 7.21 2.35
N PRO A 748 14.53 8.38 1.72
CA PRO A 748 13.32 9.19 1.86
C PRO A 748 12.14 8.59 1.05
N PRO A 749 10.89 8.78 1.48
CA PRO A 749 9.73 8.00 1.05
C PRO A 749 9.34 8.21 -0.43
N GLU A 750 9.55 9.40 -0.99
CA GLU A 750 9.19 9.69 -2.38
C GLU A 750 10.22 9.15 -3.41
N LEU A 751 11.35 8.58 -2.97
CA LEU A 751 12.24 7.77 -3.82
C LEU A 751 11.84 6.29 -3.85
N ILE A 752 11.06 5.81 -2.89
CA ILE A 752 10.65 4.41 -2.80
C ILE A 752 9.47 4.20 -3.75
N LYS A 753 9.56 3.22 -4.66
CA LYS A 753 8.54 2.90 -5.67
C LYS A 753 8.10 1.46 -5.56
N SER A 754 6.95 1.15 -6.16
CA SER A 754 6.38 -0.20 -6.22
C SER A 754 6.43 -0.73 -7.65
N HIS A 755 6.43 -2.06 -7.78
CA HIS A 755 6.35 -2.75 -9.07
C HIS A 755 5.23 -3.78 -8.96
N GLN A 756 4.02 -3.39 -9.33
CA GLN A 756 2.80 -4.17 -9.09
C GLN A 756 1.89 -4.19 -10.33
N ILE A 757 1.28 -5.35 -10.61
CA ILE A 757 0.21 -5.43 -11.62
C ILE A 757 -1.11 -4.96 -11.01
N PRO A 758 -1.79 -3.96 -11.58
CA PRO A 758 -3.04 -3.43 -11.03
C PRO A 758 -4.25 -4.30 -11.39
N ASP A 759 -4.66 -5.20 -10.48
CA ASP A 759 -5.60 -6.29 -10.78
C ASP A 759 -6.89 -5.89 -11.55
N SER A 760 -7.66 -4.91 -11.07
CA SER A 760 -8.99 -4.63 -11.61
C SER A 760 -9.02 -3.63 -12.78
N TYR A 761 -7.97 -2.85 -13.00
CA TYR A 761 -7.86 -1.96 -14.18
C TYR A 761 -7.62 -2.72 -15.49
N VAL A 762 -7.31 -4.01 -15.42
CA VAL A 762 -6.58 -4.73 -16.47
C VAL A 762 -7.46 -5.47 -17.48
N PHE A 763 -8.68 -5.89 -17.16
CA PHE A 763 -9.42 -6.94 -17.90
C PHE A 763 -9.87 -6.65 -19.35
N LYS A 764 -8.91 -6.72 -20.28
CA LYS A 764 -8.87 -7.78 -21.29
C LYS A 764 -7.50 -8.46 -21.14
N SER A 765 -7.46 -9.78 -21.11
CA SER A 765 -6.21 -10.51 -20.83
C SER A 765 -5.15 -10.29 -21.92
N ILE A 766 -3.88 -10.22 -21.51
CA ILE A 766 -2.78 -10.30 -22.46
C ILE A 766 -2.57 -11.79 -22.76
N VAL A 767 -2.69 -12.16 -24.03
CA VAL A 767 -2.52 -13.53 -24.52
C VAL A 767 -1.12 -14.02 -24.14
N GLY A 768 -1.03 -15.22 -23.60
CA GLY A 768 0.25 -15.83 -23.17
C GLY A 768 0.82 -15.36 -21.83
N ILE A 769 0.23 -14.35 -21.15
CA ILE A 769 0.73 -13.83 -19.86
C ILE A 769 -0.26 -14.03 -18.70
N SER A 770 -1.54 -13.69 -18.86
CA SER A 770 -2.45 -13.56 -17.69
C SER A 770 -3.91 -14.00 -17.95
N GLU A 771 -4.13 -15.02 -18.77
CA GLU A 771 -5.49 -15.46 -19.11
C GLU A 771 -6.21 -16.17 -17.95
N GLY A 772 -7.46 -15.81 -17.69
CA GLY A 772 -8.39 -16.51 -16.79
C GLY A 772 -8.07 -16.49 -15.29
N GLN A 773 -6.85 -16.15 -14.87
CA GLN A 773 -6.44 -16.16 -13.46
C GLN A 773 -7.13 -15.08 -12.63
N LYS A 774 -7.56 -15.45 -11.42
CA LYS A 774 -7.96 -14.50 -10.37
C LYS A 774 -6.71 -14.07 -9.58
N ARG A 775 -6.60 -12.78 -9.31
CA ARG A 775 -5.39 -12.12 -8.80
C ARG A 775 -5.79 -11.05 -7.78
N ILE A 776 -5.00 -10.92 -6.70
CA ILE A 776 -5.20 -9.92 -5.65
C ILE A 776 -3.91 -9.10 -5.51
N SER A 777 -4.00 -7.79 -5.69
CA SER A 777 -2.88 -6.82 -5.69
C SER A 777 -3.10 -5.68 -4.67
N PRO A 778 -2.04 -4.94 -4.26
CA PRO A 778 -2.10 -4.00 -3.12
C PRO A 778 -2.35 -2.52 -3.47
N ILE A 779 -2.82 -2.22 -4.70
CA ILE A 779 -2.91 -0.85 -5.25
C ILE A 779 -3.61 0.15 -4.31
N ASP A 780 -4.79 -0.20 -3.80
CA ASP A 780 -5.61 0.65 -2.94
C ASP A 780 -4.91 1.14 -1.67
N TRP A 781 -4.03 0.31 -1.09
CA TRP A 781 -3.28 0.67 0.10
C TRP A 781 -2.08 1.54 -0.25
N LEU A 782 -1.34 1.17 -1.33
CA LEU A 782 -0.13 1.86 -1.78
C LEU A 782 -0.32 3.38 -1.93
N LEU A 783 -1.43 3.79 -2.54
CA LEU A 783 -1.78 5.20 -2.78
C LEU A 783 -2.02 6.00 -1.48
N THR A 784 -2.11 5.35 -0.31
CA THR A 784 -2.34 5.99 1.01
C THR A 784 -1.15 5.87 1.97
N THR A 785 -0.02 5.32 1.51
CA THR A 785 1.13 5.00 2.37
C THR A 785 1.93 6.22 2.85
N GLY A 786 1.83 7.35 2.16
CA GLY A 786 2.75 8.48 2.35
C GLY A 786 4.16 8.22 1.77
N ALA A 787 4.27 7.34 0.77
CA ALA A 787 5.49 7.04 0.03
C ALA A 787 5.19 6.93 -1.48
N GLY A 788 6.24 6.92 -2.30
CA GLY A 788 6.12 6.94 -3.76
C GLY A 788 5.43 5.69 -4.34
N PHE A 789 4.97 5.80 -5.58
CA PHE A 789 4.19 4.77 -6.27
C PHE A 789 4.79 4.37 -7.63
N GLY A 790 4.53 3.14 -8.04
CA GLY A 790 4.84 2.61 -9.37
C GLY A 790 4.08 1.30 -9.67
N PHE A 791 4.11 0.88 -10.93
CA PHE A 791 3.37 -0.29 -11.43
C PHE A 791 4.07 -0.91 -12.66
N SER A 792 3.56 -2.02 -13.20
CA SER A 792 4.07 -2.61 -14.46
C SER A 792 2.92 -2.93 -15.41
N ARG A 793 3.07 -2.59 -16.70
CA ARG A 793 1.98 -2.71 -17.67
C ARG A 793 2.38 -2.65 -19.15
N TYR A 794 1.98 -3.71 -19.85
CA TYR A 794 1.93 -3.83 -21.32
C TYR A 794 0.58 -3.31 -21.90
N GLY A 795 0.65 -2.68 -23.08
CA GLY A 795 -0.47 -2.48 -24.02
C GLY A 795 -1.16 -1.12 -24.01
N THR A 796 -2.18 -0.94 -24.86
CA THR A 796 -2.91 0.32 -25.09
C THR A 796 -3.92 0.68 -23.98
N TYR A 797 -3.53 0.56 -22.71
CA TYR A 797 -4.42 0.86 -21.58
C TYR A 797 -4.73 2.36 -21.42
N TYR A 798 -3.99 3.25 -22.07
CA TYR A 798 -4.19 4.70 -22.02
C TYR A 798 -5.49 5.16 -22.71
N GLU A 799 -5.98 4.40 -23.69
CA GLU A 799 -7.26 4.60 -24.38
C GLU A 799 -8.48 4.42 -23.45
N ARG A 800 -8.28 3.86 -22.23
CA ARG A 800 -9.34 3.64 -21.25
C ARG A 800 -9.49 4.86 -20.34
N GLU A 801 -10.73 5.37 -20.26
CA GLU A 801 -11.18 6.39 -19.29
C GLU A 801 -10.70 6.10 -17.85
N HIS A 802 -10.72 4.83 -17.45
CA HIS A 802 -10.20 4.37 -16.17
C HIS A 802 -9.05 3.40 -16.39
N ASN A 803 -7.84 3.84 -16.01
CA ASN A 803 -6.62 3.05 -16.04
C ASN A 803 -5.71 3.43 -14.86
N ILE A 804 -4.67 2.64 -14.59
CA ILE A 804 -3.81 2.84 -13.42
C ILE A 804 -3.07 4.18 -13.40
N GLY A 805 -2.63 4.69 -14.57
CA GLY A 805 -1.98 5.98 -14.69
C GLY A 805 -2.93 7.12 -14.36
N GLN A 806 -4.12 7.12 -14.97
CA GLN A 806 -5.21 8.04 -14.64
C GLN A 806 -5.61 7.98 -13.15
N GLY A 807 -5.74 6.78 -12.59
CA GLY A 807 -6.13 6.57 -11.20
C GLY A 807 -5.12 7.11 -10.19
N ALA A 808 -3.83 6.81 -10.38
CA ALA A 808 -2.77 7.29 -9.51
C ALA A 808 -2.47 8.79 -9.71
N TYR A 809 -2.49 9.30 -10.94
CA TYR A 809 -2.33 10.74 -11.22
C TYR A 809 -3.49 11.58 -10.67
N SER A 810 -4.73 11.11 -10.78
CA SER A 810 -5.90 11.73 -10.12
C SER A 810 -5.86 11.59 -8.60
N SER A 811 -5.13 10.61 -8.06
CA SER A 811 -4.80 10.50 -6.63
C SER A 811 -3.58 11.36 -6.22
N GLY A 812 -2.96 12.09 -7.15
CA GLY A 812 -1.86 13.05 -6.88
C GLY A 812 -0.44 12.48 -6.98
N PHE A 813 -0.22 11.36 -7.66
CA PHE A 813 1.12 10.80 -7.85
C PHE A 813 1.78 11.39 -9.11
N ASP A 814 2.59 12.44 -8.90
CA ASP A 814 3.26 13.22 -9.94
C ASP A 814 4.70 12.76 -10.28
N ASN A 815 5.12 11.61 -9.77
CA ASN A 815 6.47 11.05 -9.89
C ASN A 815 6.44 9.51 -9.89
N MET A 816 5.70 8.91 -10.82
CA MET A 816 5.53 7.46 -10.91
C MET A 816 6.62 6.78 -11.74
N LEU A 817 6.97 5.56 -11.35
CA LEU A 817 7.82 4.65 -12.10
C LEU A 817 6.99 3.53 -12.74
N ILE A 818 7.36 3.10 -13.96
CA ILE A 818 6.87 1.88 -14.58
C ILE A 818 8.03 0.89 -14.77
N GLY A 819 7.98 -0.26 -14.08
CA GLY A 819 9.06 -1.25 -14.03
C GLY A 819 9.10 -2.22 -15.22
N GLU A 820 7.97 -2.37 -15.91
CA GLU A 820 7.86 -2.98 -17.25
C GLU A 820 6.85 -2.18 -18.07
N TYR A 821 7.30 -1.47 -19.11
CA TYR A 821 6.45 -0.80 -20.10
C TYR A 821 6.63 -1.42 -21.47
N ALA A 822 5.53 -1.66 -22.18
CA ALA A 822 5.57 -1.89 -23.62
C ALA A 822 4.29 -1.44 -24.34
N SER A 823 4.46 -0.85 -25.53
CA SER A 823 3.39 -0.69 -26.53
C SER A 823 2.94 -2.05 -27.07
N LEU A 824 1.64 -2.19 -27.36
CA LEU A 824 1.08 -3.27 -28.18
C LEU A 824 0.48 -2.70 -29.49
N ASN A 825 1.05 -1.61 -29.98
CA ASN A 825 0.60 -0.89 -31.16
C ASN A 825 1.78 -0.71 -32.13
N ALA A 826 1.62 -1.19 -33.37
CA ALA A 826 2.63 -1.11 -34.42
C ALA A 826 2.64 0.23 -35.17
N SER A 827 1.81 1.19 -34.75
CA SER A 827 1.86 2.58 -35.21
C SER A 827 2.82 3.38 -34.32
N PRO A 828 3.90 3.97 -34.88
CA PRO A 828 4.76 4.90 -34.14
C PRO A 828 3.98 6.07 -33.53
N HIS A 829 2.91 6.52 -34.19
CA HIS A 829 2.08 7.62 -33.70
C HIS A 829 1.36 7.26 -32.40
N HIS A 830 0.67 6.11 -32.35
CA HIS A 830 0.00 5.65 -31.13
C HIS A 830 1.00 5.33 -30.01
N ALA A 831 2.18 4.79 -30.34
CA ALA A 831 3.25 4.57 -29.37
C ALA A 831 3.77 5.90 -28.78
N LEU A 832 3.90 6.96 -29.59
CA LEU A 832 4.26 8.30 -29.14
C LEU A 832 3.14 8.93 -28.30
N GLU A 833 1.87 8.82 -28.71
CA GLU A 833 0.72 9.24 -27.90
C GLU A 833 0.72 8.55 -26.52
N GLN A 834 1.04 7.26 -26.46
CA GLN A 834 1.16 6.54 -25.19
C GLN A 834 2.30 7.07 -24.32
N LEU A 835 3.49 7.33 -24.87
CA LEU A 835 4.61 7.92 -24.13
C LEU A 835 4.26 9.33 -23.61
N LEU A 836 3.65 10.16 -24.46
CA LEU A 836 3.19 11.51 -24.09
C LEU A 836 2.09 11.46 -23.02
N TYR A 837 1.15 10.53 -23.14
CA TYR A 837 0.11 10.29 -22.13
C TYR A 837 0.75 10.01 -20.77
N LEU A 838 1.68 9.06 -20.69
CA LEU A 838 2.33 8.65 -19.44
C LEU A 838 3.14 9.82 -18.84
N ARG A 839 3.98 10.47 -19.65
CA ARG A 839 4.78 11.65 -19.27
C ARG A 839 3.92 12.80 -18.71
N ASN A 840 2.71 12.98 -19.26
CA ASN A 840 1.77 14.02 -18.83
C ASN A 840 0.86 13.59 -17.66
N HIS A 841 0.73 12.29 -17.38
CA HIS A 841 0.00 11.73 -16.23
C HIS A 841 0.98 11.28 -15.13
N GLY A 842 1.91 12.14 -14.75
CA GLY A 842 2.76 11.96 -13.57
C GLY A 842 3.86 10.89 -13.66
N VAL A 843 3.99 10.12 -14.74
CA VAL A 843 5.09 9.16 -14.90
C VAL A 843 6.39 9.92 -15.17
N SER A 844 7.44 9.59 -14.41
CA SER A 844 8.78 10.17 -14.52
C SER A 844 9.84 9.16 -14.99
N THR A 845 9.56 7.86 -14.95
CA THR A 845 10.52 6.79 -15.26
C THR A 845 9.85 5.60 -15.95
N LEU A 846 10.44 5.11 -17.05
CA LEU A 846 10.07 3.85 -17.72
C LEU A 846 11.28 2.90 -17.82
N HIS A 847 11.02 1.60 -17.68
CA HIS A 847 11.86 0.54 -18.26
C HIS A 847 11.11 -0.04 -19.47
N VAL A 848 11.70 0.08 -20.66
CA VAL A 848 11.04 -0.17 -21.95
C VAL A 848 11.41 -1.57 -22.45
N MET A 849 10.42 -2.47 -22.45
CA MET A 849 10.64 -3.88 -22.76
C MET A 849 10.77 -4.12 -24.26
N TRP A 850 11.68 -5.03 -24.63
CA TRP A 850 11.75 -5.59 -25.99
C TRP A 850 10.66 -6.67 -26.17
N TRP A 851 10.03 -6.74 -27.35
CA TRP A 851 9.19 -7.88 -27.72
C TRP A 851 10.03 -8.96 -28.41
N PRO A 852 10.02 -10.21 -27.95
CA PRO A 852 10.70 -11.31 -28.65
C PRO A 852 10.20 -11.44 -30.10
N SER A 853 11.10 -11.75 -31.02
CA SER A 853 10.89 -11.72 -32.49
C SER A 853 9.75 -12.62 -32.99
N ASN A 854 9.34 -13.63 -32.22
CA ASN A 854 8.19 -14.49 -32.53
C ASN A 854 6.83 -13.94 -32.03
N LEU A 855 6.85 -12.81 -31.31
CA LEU A 855 5.70 -12.11 -30.74
C LEU A 855 5.61 -10.65 -31.22
N ASP A 856 6.73 -10.06 -31.66
CA ASP A 856 6.76 -8.74 -32.28
C ASP A 856 5.93 -8.70 -33.58
N LYS A 857 5.22 -7.58 -33.77
CA LYS A 857 4.34 -7.31 -34.92
C LYS A 857 4.61 -5.91 -35.49
N GLY A 858 5.85 -5.44 -35.39
CA GLY A 858 6.24 -4.04 -35.61
C GLY A 858 6.09 -3.17 -34.35
N PHE A 859 5.90 -3.78 -33.17
CA PHE A 859 5.85 -3.10 -31.89
C PHE A 859 7.23 -2.53 -31.52
N ASN A 860 8.32 -3.27 -31.72
CA ASN A 860 9.67 -2.80 -31.37
C ASN A 860 10.04 -1.53 -32.17
N GLN A 861 9.94 -1.59 -33.50
CA GLN A 861 10.20 -0.45 -34.39
C GLN A 861 9.29 0.76 -34.08
N ALA A 862 8.01 0.51 -33.73
CA ALA A 862 7.10 1.59 -33.33
C ALA A 862 7.49 2.25 -32.00
N GLN A 863 7.97 1.48 -31.01
CA GLN A 863 8.46 2.00 -29.73
C GLN A 863 9.75 2.81 -29.92
N GLU A 864 10.70 2.28 -30.68
CA GLU A 864 11.97 2.94 -31.01
C GLU A 864 11.74 4.29 -31.70
N THR A 865 10.92 4.29 -32.76
CA THR A 865 10.54 5.53 -33.47
C THR A 865 9.85 6.53 -32.53
N ALA A 866 8.96 6.05 -31.65
CA ALA A 866 8.28 6.90 -30.68
C ALA A 866 9.21 7.49 -29.60
N LEU A 867 10.23 6.75 -29.15
CA LEU A 867 11.26 7.26 -28.25
C LEU A 867 12.13 8.33 -28.92
N HIS A 868 12.57 8.09 -30.16
CA HIS A 868 13.30 9.11 -30.92
C HIS A 868 12.47 10.40 -31.10
N ASN A 869 11.18 10.29 -31.45
CA ASN A 869 10.31 11.46 -31.59
C ASN A 869 10.03 12.16 -30.25
N LEU A 870 9.96 11.41 -29.14
CA LEU A 870 9.84 11.99 -27.80
C LEU A 870 11.06 12.86 -27.45
N ILE A 871 12.26 12.45 -27.88
CA ILE A 871 13.52 13.18 -27.68
C ILE A 871 13.64 14.36 -28.66
N SER A 872 13.30 14.20 -29.94
CA SER A 872 13.52 15.23 -30.97
C SER A 872 12.46 16.34 -30.96
N GLU A 873 11.18 16.02 -30.72
CA GLU A 873 10.06 16.96 -30.86
C GLU A 873 9.45 17.38 -29.51
N HIS A 874 9.63 16.56 -28.46
CA HIS A 874 8.94 16.70 -27.18
C HIS A 874 9.87 16.89 -25.95
N ASP A 875 11.18 17.13 -26.16
CA ASP A 875 12.16 17.42 -25.12
C ASP A 875 11.92 18.77 -24.40
N LYS A 876 10.95 18.74 -23.50
CA LYS A 876 10.41 19.87 -22.74
C LYS A 876 10.33 19.47 -21.26
N PRO A 877 10.44 20.41 -20.31
CA PRO A 877 10.39 20.06 -18.89
C PRO A 877 9.06 19.38 -18.56
N ARG A 878 9.14 18.25 -17.86
CA ARG A 878 7.98 17.49 -17.39
C ARG A 878 7.22 18.29 -16.33
N GLN A 879 5.89 18.32 -16.44
CA GLN A 879 5.01 18.82 -15.38
C GLN A 879 4.89 17.75 -14.28
N GLY A 880 4.83 18.15 -13.02
CA GLY A 880 4.79 17.21 -11.90
C GLY A 880 5.04 17.86 -10.54
N LEU A 881 6.14 17.51 -9.89
CA LEU A 881 6.49 18.00 -8.54
C LEU A 881 7.21 19.36 -8.53
N ALA A 882 7.89 19.73 -9.62
CA ALA A 882 8.58 21.01 -9.76
C ALA A 882 7.68 22.06 -10.42
N GLY A 883 7.80 23.31 -9.96
CA GLY A 883 6.98 24.45 -10.35
C GLY A 883 7.01 25.55 -9.28
N GLY A 884 7.98 26.44 -9.37
CA GLY A 884 8.25 27.49 -8.38
C GLY A 884 8.88 26.98 -7.08
N ILE A 885 9.20 27.91 -6.18
CA ILE A 885 9.62 27.63 -4.79
C ILE A 885 8.80 28.52 -3.87
N ARG A 886 8.20 27.92 -2.84
CA ARG A 886 7.25 28.60 -1.94
C ARG A 886 7.88 29.09 -0.64
N GLU A 887 8.66 28.22 -0.03
CA GLU A 887 9.24 28.36 1.30
C GLU A 887 10.61 27.68 1.31
N ILE A 888 11.57 28.27 2.01
CA ILE A 888 12.88 27.66 2.31
C ILE A 888 13.15 27.82 3.80
N ARG A 889 13.60 26.75 4.45
CA ARG A 889 13.86 26.67 5.90
C ARG A 889 15.30 26.17 6.14
N PRO A 890 16.15 26.90 6.91
CA PRO A 890 17.52 26.46 7.20
C PRO A 890 17.55 25.43 8.34
N TRP A 891 17.90 24.18 8.05
CA TRP A 891 18.05 23.13 9.07
C TRP A 891 19.46 23.09 9.64
N LYS A 892 19.57 23.25 10.97
CA LYS A 892 20.83 23.26 11.73
C LYS A 892 20.97 21.98 12.57
N GLY A 893 21.31 20.86 11.92
CA GLY A 893 21.50 19.56 12.56
C GLY A 893 22.85 19.42 13.26
N LYS A 894 22.96 18.51 14.25
CA LYS A 894 24.18 18.33 15.07
C LYS A 894 25.46 18.02 14.26
N ASN A 895 25.34 17.30 13.15
CA ASN A 895 26.48 16.80 12.36
C ASN A 895 26.53 17.36 10.92
N LYS A 896 25.42 17.89 10.42
CA LYS A 896 25.28 18.49 9.08
C LYS A 896 24.12 19.48 9.10
N SER A 897 24.33 20.59 8.41
CA SER A 897 23.31 21.61 8.17
C SER A 897 23.03 21.71 6.68
N TYR A 898 21.78 22.01 6.33
CA TYR A 898 21.34 22.21 4.95
C TYR A 898 20.06 23.04 4.88
N ASP A 899 19.81 23.66 3.72
CA ASP A 899 18.52 24.30 3.48
C ASP A 899 17.51 23.24 3.00
N ILE A 900 16.24 23.43 3.32
CA ILE A 900 15.12 22.59 2.85
C ILE A 900 14.16 23.52 2.11
N ALA A 901 13.66 23.11 0.95
CA ALA A 901 12.77 23.90 0.10
C ALA A 901 11.44 23.17 -0.17
N SER A 902 10.34 23.92 -0.23
CA SER A 902 9.05 23.46 -0.75
C SER A 902 8.86 23.90 -2.20
N LEU A 903 8.81 22.94 -3.11
CA LEU A 903 8.59 23.11 -4.55
C LEU A 903 7.11 22.92 -4.90
N GLY A 904 6.67 23.46 -6.03
CA GLY A 904 5.29 23.28 -6.52
C GLY A 904 4.31 24.27 -5.89
N THR A 905 4.35 25.54 -6.31
CA THR A 905 3.64 26.68 -5.69
C THR A 905 2.24 26.94 -6.26
N THR A 906 1.90 26.39 -7.43
CA THR A 906 0.64 26.73 -8.13
C THR A 906 -0.49 25.76 -7.77
N GLY A 907 -1.74 26.16 -8.04
CA GLY A 907 -2.93 25.32 -7.83
C GLY A 907 -2.92 23.97 -8.56
N ARG A 908 -1.99 23.70 -9.49
CA ARG A 908 -1.85 22.37 -10.14
C ARG A 908 -1.01 21.39 -9.31
N HIS A 909 -0.19 21.87 -8.37
CA HIS A 909 0.84 21.09 -7.69
C HIS A 909 0.38 20.52 -6.34
N THR A 910 0.82 19.29 -6.06
CA THR A 910 0.72 18.62 -4.75
C THR A 910 1.78 19.17 -3.77
N GLY A 911 3.00 19.38 -4.25
CA GLY A 911 4.07 20.05 -3.52
C GLY A 911 5.07 19.08 -2.90
N LEU A 912 6.35 19.37 -3.10
CA LEU A 912 7.47 18.51 -2.74
C LEU A 912 8.41 19.23 -1.79
N ILE A 913 8.68 18.63 -0.63
CA ILE A 913 9.71 19.10 0.30
C ILE A 913 11.02 18.36 0.00
N LYS A 914 12.09 19.10 -0.27
CA LYS A 914 13.40 18.60 -0.73
C LYS A 914 14.55 19.30 0.00
N SER A 915 15.55 18.56 0.50
CA SER A 915 16.78 19.14 1.07
C SER A 915 17.82 19.46 -0.01
N ILE A 916 18.53 20.57 0.14
CA ILE A 916 19.48 21.11 -0.84
C ILE A 916 20.82 21.50 -0.19
N ASN A 917 21.91 21.23 -0.90
CA ASN A 917 23.28 21.56 -0.49
C ASN A 917 23.60 23.05 -0.73
N GLN A 918 24.81 23.48 -0.35
CA GLN A 918 25.28 24.87 -0.53
C GLN A 918 25.26 25.31 -2.00
N ASP A 919 25.65 24.41 -2.90
CA ASP A 919 25.65 24.59 -4.35
C ASP A 919 24.25 24.41 -4.98
N GLY A 920 23.23 24.08 -4.19
CA GLY A 920 21.85 23.81 -4.64
C GLY A 920 21.59 22.40 -5.20
N SER A 921 22.60 21.52 -5.25
CA SER A 921 22.39 20.11 -5.56
C SER A 921 21.50 19.41 -4.52
N PHE A 922 20.83 18.33 -4.90
CA PHE A 922 20.00 17.54 -3.98
C PHE A 922 20.82 16.93 -2.84
N GLU A 923 20.41 17.18 -1.59
CA GLU A 923 21.14 16.75 -0.39
C GLU A 923 20.75 15.32 0.06
N GLY A 924 19.53 14.88 -0.26
CA GLY A 924 19.09 13.49 -0.10
C GLY A 924 18.47 13.10 1.24
N THR A 925 18.45 13.97 2.26
CA THR A 925 17.85 13.63 3.56
C THR A 925 16.33 13.85 3.61
N VAL A 926 15.83 14.87 2.90
CA VAL A 926 14.39 15.16 2.81
C VAL A 926 13.98 15.08 1.34
N TYR A 927 13.00 14.21 1.05
CA TYR A 927 12.34 14.08 -0.24
C TYR A 927 10.96 13.44 -0.02
N THR A 928 9.94 14.28 0.14
CA THR A 928 8.59 13.84 0.51
C THR A 928 7.52 14.77 -0.06
N VAL A 929 6.40 14.19 -0.47
CA VAL A 929 5.16 14.89 -0.80
C VAL A 929 4.22 14.67 0.39
N PRO A 930 3.98 15.67 1.26
CA PRO A 930 3.19 15.45 2.47
C PRO A 930 1.72 15.14 2.17
N PHE A 931 1.18 15.64 1.05
CA PHE A 931 -0.20 15.48 0.62
C PHE A 931 -0.24 15.17 -0.89
N HIS A 932 -0.39 13.88 -1.27
CA HIS A 932 -0.67 13.50 -2.66
C HIS A 932 -2.13 13.80 -3.03
N SER A 933 -3.09 13.23 -2.30
CA SER A 933 -4.53 13.47 -2.48
C SER A 933 -5.06 14.57 -1.55
N HIS A 934 -6.13 15.23 -1.97
CA HIS A 934 -6.95 16.11 -1.12
C HIS A 934 -7.53 15.34 0.07
N VAL A 935 -7.73 16.01 1.20
CA VAL A 935 -8.24 15.41 2.44
C VAL A 935 -9.63 15.95 2.74
N ASP A 936 -10.68 15.17 2.41
CA ASP A 936 -12.05 15.53 2.77
C ASP A 936 -12.22 15.55 4.29
N ILE A 937 -12.92 16.55 4.81
CA ILE A 937 -13.28 16.68 6.23
C ILE A 937 -14.79 16.61 6.40
N SER A 938 -15.26 15.69 7.25
CA SER A 938 -16.66 15.58 7.66
C SER A 938 -16.80 15.71 9.17
N LEU A 939 -17.56 16.70 9.64
CA LEU A 939 -17.94 16.82 11.05
C LEU A 939 -19.00 15.75 11.37
N LEU A 940 -18.69 14.83 12.29
CA LEU A 940 -19.57 13.74 12.69
C LEU A 940 -20.41 14.10 13.94
N ASN A 941 -19.87 14.91 14.83
CA ASN A 941 -20.56 15.41 16.03
C ASN A 941 -19.89 16.68 16.56
N GLN A 942 -20.68 17.57 17.15
CA GLN A 942 -20.19 18.71 17.93
C GLN A 942 -21.14 18.94 19.11
N LYS A 943 -20.60 19.09 20.33
CA LYS A 943 -21.39 19.40 21.55
C LYS A 943 -20.64 20.36 22.45
N GLU A 944 -21.33 21.42 22.89
CA GLU A 944 -20.78 22.39 23.84
C GLU A 944 -20.46 21.76 25.19
N THR A 945 -21.32 20.86 25.69
CA THR A 945 -21.08 20.07 26.92
C THR A 945 -21.59 18.64 26.77
N LEU A 946 -20.99 17.71 27.52
CA LEU A 946 -21.42 16.32 27.63
C LEU A 946 -21.02 15.73 28.99
N SER A 947 -21.98 15.22 29.76
CA SER A 947 -21.68 14.45 30.97
C SER A 947 -21.33 13.00 30.61
N ILE A 948 -20.24 12.49 31.18
CA ILE A 948 -19.75 11.12 30.97
C ILE A 948 -19.93 10.32 32.26
N SER A 949 -20.37 9.07 32.13
CA SER A 949 -20.53 8.10 33.22
C SER A 949 -20.05 6.70 32.80
N ASP A 950 -20.13 5.73 33.71
CA ASP A 950 -19.61 4.37 33.51
C ASP A 950 -20.39 3.58 32.43
N SER A 951 -21.70 3.84 32.32
CA SER A 951 -22.57 3.41 31.21
C SER A 951 -22.08 3.84 29.82
N GLY A 952 -21.17 4.80 29.76
CA GLY A 952 -20.68 5.43 28.55
C GLY A 952 -21.65 6.45 27.93
N SER A 953 -21.14 7.13 26.90
CA SER A 953 -21.88 8.06 26.04
C SER A 953 -21.31 7.96 24.64
N GLU A 954 -22.16 7.66 23.66
CA GLU A 954 -21.75 7.59 22.26
C GLU A 954 -21.51 9.00 21.71
N ILE A 955 -20.36 9.19 21.06
CA ILE A 955 -19.91 10.48 20.53
C ILE A 955 -19.82 10.52 19.01
N ALA A 956 -19.80 9.38 18.33
CA ALA A 956 -19.92 9.32 16.87
C ALA A 956 -20.24 7.89 16.41
N ILE A 957 -20.95 7.81 15.28
CA ILE A 957 -20.99 6.63 14.42
C ILE A 957 -20.22 7.00 13.13
N ILE A 958 -19.32 6.15 12.68
CA ILE A 958 -18.58 6.30 11.42
C ILE A 958 -19.02 5.20 10.48
N GLU A 959 -19.86 5.57 9.52
CA GLU A 959 -20.18 4.67 8.42
C GLU A 959 -19.01 4.56 7.44
N LYS A 960 -18.66 3.30 7.16
CA LYS A 960 -17.69 2.77 6.18
C LYS A 960 -16.32 3.47 6.14
N THR A 961 -15.27 2.75 6.56
CA THR A 961 -13.87 3.17 6.34
C THR A 961 -13.26 2.54 5.09
N ARG A 962 -12.21 3.19 4.59
CA ARG A 962 -11.30 2.71 3.55
C ARG A 962 -9.87 3.17 3.88
N PRO A 963 -8.81 2.65 3.23
CA PRO A 963 -7.47 3.24 3.33
C PRO A 963 -7.50 4.77 3.21
N GLY A 964 -6.69 5.47 4.01
CA GLY A 964 -6.75 6.92 4.14
C GLY A 964 -7.86 7.47 5.05
N SER A 965 -8.72 6.62 5.65
CA SER A 965 -9.64 7.03 6.71
C SER A 965 -8.90 7.33 8.02
N LEU A 966 -9.21 8.49 8.62
CA LEU A 966 -8.78 8.87 9.96
C LEU A 966 -9.94 9.51 10.73
N VAL A 967 -10.00 9.32 12.04
CA VAL A 967 -10.99 9.99 12.90
C VAL A 967 -10.27 10.76 14.00
N GLU A 968 -10.54 12.06 14.08
CA GLU A 968 -10.04 12.99 15.09
C GLU A 968 -11.14 13.28 16.10
N VAL A 969 -10.82 13.23 17.40
CA VAL A 969 -11.71 13.61 18.50
C VAL A 969 -11.02 14.66 19.36
N ASN A 970 -11.68 15.80 19.56
CA ASN A 970 -11.23 16.88 20.43
C ASN A 970 -12.26 17.15 21.52
N PHE A 971 -11.83 17.44 22.75
CA PHE A 971 -12.66 17.99 23.82
C PHE A 971 -11.81 18.58 24.95
N ILE A 972 -12.44 19.28 25.88
CA ILE A 972 -11.81 19.89 27.06
C ILE A 972 -12.42 19.29 28.33
N MET A 973 -11.60 19.07 29.35
CA MET A 973 -12.03 18.52 30.64
C MET A 973 -12.66 19.59 31.57
N ASP A 974 -13.92 19.40 31.98
CA ASP A 974 -14.62 20.32 32.90
C ASP A 974 -14.21 20.16 34.38
N ARG A 975 -13.50 19.07 34.69
CA ARG A 975 -13.00 18.75 36.03
C ARG A 975 -11.86 17.73 35.93
N ARG A 976 -11.10 17.58 37.02
CA ARG A 976 -10.11 16.50 37.12
C ARG A 976 -10.81 15.14 37.03
N ALA A 977 -10.23 14.18 36.31
CA ALA A 977 -10.74 12.82 36.21
C ALA A 977 -9.58 11.81 36.29
N PRO A 978 -9.65 10.78 37.16
CA PRO A 978 -8.55 9.84 37.34
C PRO A 978 -8.36 8.91 36.13
N LEU A 979 -9.47 8.51 35.49
CA LEU A 979 -9.51 7.67 34.30
C LEU A 979 -10.72 8.05 33.44
N LEU A 980 -10.50 8.15 32.14
CA LEU A 980 -11.53 8.24 31.10
C LEU A 980 -11.11 7.31 29.95
N GLN A 981 -12.06 6.62 29.34
CA GLN A 981 -11.81 5.62 28.29
C GLN A 981 -12.52 6.02 27.00
N MET A 982 -11.78 6.04 25.89
CA MET A 982 -12.35 6.08 24.54
C MET A 982 -12.46 4.64 24.03
N ASN A 983 -13.68 4.12 23.99
CA ASN A 983 -13.98 2.76 23.57
C ASN A 983 -14.44 2.74 22.11
N MET A 984 -13.76 1.93 21.28
CA MET A 984 -14.15 1.69 19.89
C MET A 984 -15.01 0.42 19.78
N LYS A 985 -16.15 0.52 19.11
CA LYS A 985 -17.01 -0.61 18.73
C LYS A 985 -17.04 -0.75 17.20
N HIS A 986 -17.22 -1.98 16.71
CA HIS A 986 -17.44 -2.29 15.30
C HIS A 986 -18.65 -3.22 15.18
N ASN A 987 -19.68 -2.85 14.41
CA ASN A 987 -20.95 -3.57 14.37
C ASN A 987 -21.52 -3.87 15.79
N GLY A 988 -21.39 -2.91 16.71
CA GLY A 988 -21.80 -3.03 18.11
C GLY A 988 -20.86 -3.80 19.05
N ILE A 989 -19.85 -4.52 18.52
CA ILE A 989 -18.88 -5.28 19.33
C ILE A 989 -17.76 -4.35 19.81
N LEU A 990 -17.55 -4.28 21.13
CA LEU A 990 -16.38 -3.60 21.72
C LEU A 990 -15.07 -4.28 21.31
N LEU A 991 -14.07 -3.50 20.91
CA LEU A 991 -12.74 -3.96 20.55
C LEU A 991 -11.70 -3.46 21.57
N PRO A 992 -11.35 -4.23 22.62
CA PRO A 992 -10.59 -3.72 23.76
C PRO A 992 -9.16 -3.26 23.44
N ASP A 993 -8.55 -3.75 22.35
CA ASP A 993 -7.23 -3.28 21.91
C ASP A 993 -7.27 -1.87 21.32
N LYS A 994 -8.42 -1.45 20.76
CA LYS A 994 -8.65 -0.12 20.18
C LYS A 994 -9.23 0.87 21.19
N THR A 995 -9.20 0.53 22.49
CA THR A 995 -9.60 1.42 23.58
C THR A 995 -8.42 2.29 24.02
N ILE A 996 -8.54 3.62 23.89
CA ILE A 996 -7.53 4.55 24.41
C ILE A 996 -7.85 4.87 25.88
N ARG A 997 -6.89 4.59 26.77
CA ARG A 997 -6.95 4.99 28.19
C ARG A 997 -6.34 6.37 28.40
N LEU A 998 -7.06 7.23 29.11
CA LEU A 998 -6.69 8.62 29.40
C LEU A 998 -6.71 8.83 30.92
N GLU A 999 -5.54 9.03 31.51
CA GLU A 999 -5.33 8.89 32.95
C GLU A 999 -4.78 10.17 33.59
N ASN A 1000 -5.21 10.43 34.83
CA ASN A 1000 -4.85 11.58 35.65
C ASN A 1000 -5.08 12.92 34.93
N LEU A 1001 -6.28 13.11 34.39
CA LEU A 1001 -6.64 14.27 33.56
C LEU A 1001 -6.89 15.51 34.42
N ASN A 1002 -6.37 16.65 33.99
CA ASN A 1002 -6.50 17.93 34.67
C ASN A 1002 -7.77 18.70 34.24
N LEU A 1003 -8.25 19.58 35.11
CA LEU A 1003 -9.24 20.61 34.76
C LEU A 1003 -8.71 21.49 33.61
N ASN A 1004 -9.57 21.82 32.64
CA ASN A 1004 -9.26 22.58 31.42
C ASN A 1004 -8.21 21.94 30.48
N GLN A 1005 -7.79 20.69 30.71
CA GLN A 1005 -6.86 20.00 29.82
C GLN A 1005 -7.51 19.71 28.46
N GLN A 1006 -6.80 20.10 27.39
CA GLN A 1006 -7.15 19.87 25.99
C GLN A 1006 -6.86 18.41 25.62
N ILE A 1007 -7.86 17.65 25.19
CA ILE A 1007 -7.69 16.25 24.78
C ILE A 1007 -7.85 16.16 23.26
N ARG A 1008 -6.85 15.59 22.56
CA ARG A 1008 -6.89 15.30 21.12
C ARG A 1008 -6.53 13.84 20.87
N LEU A 1009 -7.45 13.08 20.32
CA LEU A 1009 -7.30 11.65 20.01
C LEU A 1009 -7.44 11.44 18.51
N ILE A 1010 -6.58 10.61 17.93
CA ILE A 1010 -6.54 10.36 16.49
C ILE A 1010 -6.50 8.85 16.25
N TYR A 1011 -7.49 8.33 15.53
CA TYR A 1011 -7.54 6.95 15.05
C TYR A 1011 -7.16 6.89 13.57
N LYS A 1012 -6.02 6.28 13.24
CA LYS A 1012 -5.64 5.94 11.85
C LYS A 1012 -6.27 4.59 11.49
N ILE A 1013 -7.11 4.53 10.45
CA ILE A 1013 -7.94 3.35 10.12
C ILE A 1013 -7.64 2.85 8.69
N PRO A 1014 -6.53 2.12 8.47
CA PRO A 1014 -6.07 1.70 7.15
C PRO A 1014 -6.81 0.48 6.57
N ILE A 1015 -7.89 0.02 7.20
CA ILE A 1015 -8.65 -1.18 6.83
C ILE A 1015 -10.14 -0.88 6.63
N LEU A 1016 -10.82 -1.77 5.91
CA LEU A 1016 -12.28 -1.73 5.74
C LEU A 1016 -12.97 -2.10 7.06
N MET A 1017 -13.90 -1.26 7.50
CA MET A 1017 -14.77 -1.48 8.67
C MET A 1017 -16.16 -0.89 8.40
N ASP A 1018 -17.22 -1.57 8.84
CA ASP A 1018 -18.62 -1.16 8.72
C ASP A 1018 -19.17 -0.70 10.07
N SER A 1019 -19.87 0.44 10.13
CA SER A 1019 -20.49 1.00 11.34
C SER A 1019 -19.61 0.91 12.60
N ILE A 1020 -18.56 1.73 12.63
CA ILE A 1020 -17.76 1.95 13.84
C ILE A 1020 -18.55 2.89 14.76
N SER A 1021 -18.61 2.63 16.07
CA SER A 1021 -19.05 3.67 17.02
C SER A 1021 -18.01 3.95 18.10
N LEU A 1022 -17.91 5.22 18.48
CA LEU A 1022 -16.98 5.71 19.50
C LEU A 1022 -17.77 6.09 20.76
N THR A 1023 -17.42 5.47 21.89
CA THR A 1023 -18.08 5.68 23.19
C THR A 1023 -17.08 6.19 24.21
N LEU A 1024 -17.35 7.33 24.84
CA LEU A 1024 -16.61 7.80 26.01
C LEU A 1024 -17.24 7.25 27.29
N SER A 1025 -16.44 6.66 28.19
CA SER A 1025 -16.87 6.23 29.54
C SER A 1025 -15.89 6.66 30.63
N SER A 1026 -16.39 6.75 31.86
CA SER A 1026 -15.62 7.13 33.05
C SER A 1026 -16.25 6.50 34.30
N PRO A 1027 -15.49 5.76 35.13
CA PRO A 1027 -16.01 5.16 36.37
C PRO A 1027 -16.55 6.19 37.39
N GLN A 1028 -16.11 7.45 37.28
CA GLN A 1028 -16.63 8.58 38.05
C GLN A 1028 -17.38 9.53 37.14
N LYS A 1029 -18.57 9.99 37.54
CA LYS A 1029 -19.37 10.93 36.74
C LYS A 1029 -18.61 12.24 36.53
N THR A 1030 -18.32 12.55 35.27
CA THR A 1030 -17.52 13.72 34.88
C THR A 1030 -18.21 14.53 33.77
N GLY A 1031 -17.60 15.64 33.38
CA GLY A 1031 -18.03 16.51 32.28
C GLY A 1031 -16.87 16.78 31.33
N ILE A 1032 -17.21 16.86 30.05
CA ILE A 1032 -16.35 17.43 29.01
C ILE A 1032 -17.12 18.53 28.27
N ARG A 1033 -16.39 19.50 27.75
CA ARG A 1033 -16.92 20.59 26.91
C ARG A 1033 -16.19 20.69 25.58
N ASP A 1034 -16.77 21.46 24.66
CA ASP A 1034 -16.21 21.77 23.35
C ASP A 1034 -15.83 20.50 22.55
N LEU A 1035 -16.68 19.47 22.65
CA LEU A 1035 -16.51 18.20 21.94
C LEU A 1035 -16.68 18.41 20.44
N SER A 1036 -15.73 17.91 19.66
CA SER A 1036 -15.79 17.82 18.20
C SER A 1036 -15.24 16.48 17.73
N VAL A 1037 -15.96 15.80 16.83
CA VAL A 1037 -15.53 14.54 16.20
C VAL A 1037 -15.55 14.71 14.69
N ILE A 1038 -14.42 14.44 14.04
CA ILE A 1038 -14.18 14.75 12.64
C ILE A 1038 -13.61 13.52 11.92
N LYS A 1039 -14.22 13.12 10.79
CA LYS A 1039 -13.65 12.16 9.85
C LYS A 1039 -12.78 12.92 8.84
N HIS A 1040 -11.55 12.44 8.65
CA HIS A 1040 -10.67 12.79 7.55
C HIS A 1040 -10.68 11.64 6.54
N GLN A 1041 -10.66 11.94 5.24
CA GLN A 1041 -10.49 10.92 4.19
C GLN A 1041 -9.67 11.44 3.03
N ASP A 1042 -8.46 10.88 2.87
CA ASP A 1042 -7.61 11.03 1.69
C ASP A 1042 -8.37 10.54 0.43
N GLN A 1043 -8.51 11.42 -0.56
CA GLN A 1043 -9.30 11.15 -1.77
C GLN A 1043 -8.51 10.44 -2.86
N VAL A 1044 -8.19 9.18 -2.59
CA VAL A 1044 -7.54 8.27 -3.55
C VAL A 1044 -8.55 7.37 -4.26
N VAL A 1045 -8.08 6.70 -5.32
CA VAL A 1045 -8.69 5.48 -5.88
C VAL A 1045 -8.91 4.43 -4.79
N ASN A 1046 -10.00 3.68 -4.89
CA ASN A 1046 -10.19 2.45 -4.10
C ASN A 1046 -11.01 1.42 -4.89
N LEU A 1047 -10.29 0.49 -5.51
CA LEU A 1047 -10.80 -0.58 -6.39
C LEU A 1047 -11.69 -1.56 -5.63
N ALA A 1048 -11.38 -1.87 -4.37
CA ALA A 1048 -12.21 -2.71 -3.49
C ALA A 1048 -13.62 -2.12 -3.25
N LYS A 1049 -13.79 -0.79 -3.35
CA LYS A 1049 -15.09 -0.09 -3.32
C LYS A 1049 -15.51 0.48 -4.69
N LYS A 1050 -14.84 0.11 -5.79
CA LYS A 1050 -15.09 0.58 -7.18
C LYS A 1050 -14.94 2.10 -7.39
N ILE A 1051 -14.13 2.77 -6.58
CA ILE A 1051 -13.81 4.20 -6.73
C ILE A 1051 -12.63 4.30 -7.69
N MET A 1052 -12.90 4.62 -8.96
CA MET A 1052 -11.95 4.49 -10.08
C MET A 1052 -11.02 5.69 -10.29
N SER A 1053 -11.30 6.83 -9.64
CA SER A 1053 -10.55 8.09 -9.71
C SER A 1053 -10.33 8.67 -8.31
N GLY A 1054 -9.24 9.40 -8.12
CA GLY A 1054 -9.00 10.22 -6.92
C GLY A 1054 -9.31 11.71 -7.13
N LYS A 1055 -9.05 12.50 -6.09
CA LYS A 1055 -8.95 13.97 -6.13
C LYS A 1055 -7.58 14.38 -5.58
N ARG A 1056 -6.68 14.81 -6.47
CA ARG A 1056 -5.33 15.28 -6.13
C ARG A 1056 -5.36 16.51 -5.22
N HIS A 1057 -4.34 16.63 -4.38
CA HIS A 1057 -4.07 17.85 -3.61
C HIS A 1057 -3.59 18.98 -4.55
N GLN A 1058 -3.74 20.23 -4.10
CA GLN A 1058 -3.53 21.43 -4.91
C GLN A 1058 -2.93 22.59 -4.11
N GLY A 1059 -2.15 23.44 -4.77
CA GLY A 1059 -1.53 24.64 -4.16
C GLY A 1059 -0.22 24.37 -3.40
N GLY A 1060 0.33 23.16 -3.50
CA GLY A 1060 1.55 22.79 -2.78
C GLY A 1060 1.34 22.67 -1.27
N VAL A 1061 2.41 22.82 -0.51
CA VAL A 1061 2.43 22.74 0.96
C VAL A 1061 3.06 23.97 1.60
N THR A 1062 2.75 24.22 2.87
CA THR A 1062 3.59 24.98 3.80
C THR A 1062 4.40 24.02 4.65
N PHE A 1063 5.53 24.44 5.21
CA PHE A 1063 6.23 23.63 6.21
C PHE A 1063 7.16 24.41 7.14
N ASP A 1064 7.44 23.79 8.28
CA ASP A 1064 8.62 24.08 9.08
C ASP A 1064 9.14 22.82 9.81
N CYS A 1065 10.36 22.89 10.35
CA CYS A 1065 11.07 21.77 10.96
C CYS A 1065 11.09 21.88 12.48
N LEU A 1066 10.40 20.97 13.19
CA LEU A 1066 10.35 20.98 14.65
C LEU A 1066 11.77 21.02 15.25
N PRO A 1067 12.07 21.99 16.14
CA PRO A 1067 13.33 22.04 16.85
C PRO A 1067 13.66 20.68 17.52
N PRO A 1068 14.92 20.22 17.45
CA PRO A 1068 15.33 19.01 18.14
C PRO A 1068 15.10 19.20 19.64
N SER A 1069 14.35 18.28 20.27
CA SER A 1069 14.22 18.29 21.73
C SER A 1069 15.61 18.12 22.35
N GLN A 1070 15.97 19.05 23.23
CA GLN A 1070 17.20 19.03 24.01
C GLN A 1070 17.27 17.76 24.89
#